data_AF-A0A2T1DI89-F1
#
_entry.id   AF-A0A2T1DI89-F1
#
_cell.length_a   1.000
_cell.length_b   1.000
_cell.length_c   1.000
_cell.angle_alpha   90.00
_cell.angle_beta   90.00
_cell.angle_gamma   90.00
#
_symmetry.space_group_name_H-M   'P 1'
#
loop_
_entity.id
_entity.type
_entity.pdbx_description
1 polymer ?
#
loop_
_entity_poly.entity_id
_entity_poly.type
_entity_poly.pdbx_seq_one_letter_code
_entity_poly.pdbx_strand_id
1 'polypeptide(L)'
;MANLTNDEFDFLEGDFGFDEDSDRTLSSTQRELLTLKLLREAIQSQNPDDAVMQDFAEYVLPNLLRVAIGVTAKGGKFFDELDRKNEAAGKAKVRRDNAADQSLNTHLLNGLFPANLIERRLAKLDTTIKRVVRDRERRLVIAGFILHDFEKFPDAPDDCRKLPLDAHRQIIDQKVRQLGLDRFIDSSDLTTYKAYVDDLLCMAYNAQRRWDTNWNFSEFGLNPTLKDRVLRSLSDLTCLADSLASIVKHPYDADNTRLNDLLHNLSDGQLHFTYHSISENRGVLTNVLNNALVEAHTSLNTADRTYYEPLLYLPTGVIYIAQKDAPKVERSGLSDRVVVSIKALCSGQLRQRQTGFGRDGKGMKYADYYNLFFDDPGLMQVALDATLRILRVGKPSVATSRSENLVKFQQQNVLPADFDFKFSDDIRIDQIAEFGDVISRKIWGERLAKIETARKQNKKLPAPVAIDLVQKVAEFWNLSEYLPQIRAIERINESLRELKLKGNTGGVPYEWYYLAAKYLEHHPGIESVRKTCEKVITQIAAFTRPIADAYQLPDGWNDLREWCDRVIMLPSATLEQSIAKHADIFLKELSNYNNAKKSGRGRQLICSISHSAYTVTEQMESAVLFTPQVYTNKQTLGGSNAKRNISSISGIEMMLRQILMNQTQTVGKRFEDGKYRYLYFYPTYYFTPETNRFLQKAYSGIAQTRFDTSIRNHFISKDLDANFERDRYQTVDAFLIDEDLDRKKNLDETDPEFKRDRTFKLAYPDDKPLTFYFMALPPGKDPTDTESWVMPAWLALAFPMILDVKTVVSESPIPPFNDGAEFEESVFLDSAPQAFRMLLGNDRFRLDHILEGWKTADGVQRSAPLNTLTAAYAIHLDVNAKQGKGGYDANWGRLTELAKDLDTSPLYVFSYLVKWAKKQSSDTPSPQKIRLYTHHFYPCFDPYVKFDANQEMLIVNGESPLNHPQKLTELYRKFYRAKQRYNPKANAVLKPIDVAAEVLLKADTSVFQGEVLVMVVAAEIFKLMDRVRNSRAEGFTQIRDREAERQAILEFARYFVEDVFEQAFAGDRARLSGRQLNLIRDTCELLYRLEQDNDNRDLKAKGEVIEESETEN
;
A
#
# COMPACT_ATOMS: atom_id res chain seq x y z
N MET A 1 -0.34 -42.51 -36.36
CA MET A 1 -1.12 -41.32 -36.75
C MET A 1 -1.13 -40.39 -35.54
N ALA A 2 -0.12 -39.50 -35.48
CA ALA A 2 -0.27 -38.04 -35.66
C ALA A 2 -1.01 -37.42 -34.44
N ASN A 3 -0.27 -36.97 -33.42
CA ASN A 3 0.37 -35.64 -33.27
C ASN A 3 -0.54 -34.69 -32.48
N LEU A 4 -0.12 -34.31 -31.26
CA LEU A 4 0.29 -32.94 -30.91
C LEU A 4 0.52 -32.86 -29.38
N THR A 5 1.79 -32.70 -29.05
CA THR A 5 2.35 -32.35 -27.75
C THR A 5 1.95 -30.92 -27.36
N ASN A 6 1.52 -30.73 -26.11
CA ASN A 6 1.26 -29.42 -25.53
C ASN A 6 1.81 -29.41 -24.09
N ASP A 7 3.14 -29.49 -23.95
CA ASP A 7 3.85 -29.31 -22.67
C ASP A 7 4.37 -27.87 -22.57
N GLU A 8 3.43 -26.94 -22.41
CA GLU A 8 3.64 -25.63 -21.79
C GLU A 8 2.49 -25.40 -20.82
N PHE A 9 2.79 -24.81 -19.66
CA PHE A 9 1.90 -24.52 -18.52
C PHE A 9 1.78 -25.60 -17.44
N ASP A 10 2.75 -25.60 -16.53
CA ASP A 10 2.57 -26.15 -15.19
C ASP A 10 2.90 -25.06 -14.14
N PHE A 11 2.02 -24.06 -14.06
CA PHE A 11 2.10 -22.94 -13.09
C PHE A 11 0.70 -22.60 -12.54
N LEU A 12 -0.23 -23.56 -12.55
CA LEU A 12 -1.66 -23.31 -12.30
C LEU A 12 -2.27 -24.10 -11.13
N GLU A 13 -1.49 -24.86 -10.37
CA GLU A 13 -1.98 -25.47 -9.14
C GLU A 13 -1.45 -24.69 -7.94
N GLY A 14 -2.13 -23.57 -7.67
CA GLY A 14 -2.08 -22.89 -6.37
C GLY A 14 -3.49 -22.94 -5.81
N ASP A 15 -3.66 -23.78 -4.80
CA ASP A 15 -4.87 -24.05 -4.04
C ASP A 15 -5.86 -22.87 -4.00
N PHE A 16 -6.95 -23.02 -4.77
CA PHE A 16 -8.04 -22.05 -4.83
C PHE A 16 -9.07 -22.45 -3.79
N GLY A 17 -8.83 -21.99 -2.55
CA GLY A 17 -9.58 -22.31 -1.33
C GLY A 17 -11.10 -22.33 -1.46
N PHE A 18 -11.62 -23.48 -1.87
CA PHE A 18 -13.01 -23.86 -1.71
C PHE A 18 -13.18 -25.21 -1.00
N ASP A 19 -12.10 -25.94 -0.70
CA ASP A 19 -12.12 -27.19 0.07
C ASP A 19 -11.07 -27.23 1.23
N GLU A 20 -10.66 -26.07 1.74
CA GLU A 20 -10.34 -26.03 3.16
C GLU A 20 -11.66 -25.82 3.88
N ASP A 21 -12.06 -26.79 4.71
CA ASP A 21 -12.78 -26.49 5.93
C ASP A 21 -11.96 -25.38 6.59
N SER A 22 -12.32 -24.13 6.34
CA SER A 22 -11.64 -23.02 6.93
C SER A 22 -11.93 -23.15 8.42
N ASP A 23 -11.00 -23.73 9.15
CA ASP A 23 -10.93 -23.71 10.61
C ASP A 23 -10.55 -22.27 11.08
N ARG A 24 -10.92 -21.27 10.27
CA ARG A 24 -11.14 -19.89 10.64
C ARG A 24 -12.64 -19.59 10.71
N THR A 25 -13.49 -20.58 10.99
CA THR A 25 -14.78 -20.31 11.65
C THR A 25 -14.51 -19.87 13.08
N LEU A 26 -13.92 -18.69 13.20
CA LEU A 26 -13.55 -18.08 14.46
C LEU A 26 -14.84 -17.65 15.16
N SER A 27 -15.12 -18.31 16.28
CA SER A 27 -16.20 -17.95 17.19
C SER A 27 -16.08 -16.49 17.61
N SER A 28 -17.23 -15.87 17.90
CA SER A 28 -17.47 -14.47 18.26
C SER A 28 -16.85 -13.99 19.59
N THR A 29 -15.78 -14.64 20.05
CA THR A 29 -14.96 -14.16 21.17
C THR A 29 -14.00 -13.08 20.67
N GLN A 30 -14.09 -11.90 21.26
CA GLN A 30 -13.29 -10.69 20.99
C GLN A 30 -11.79 -11.04 20.90
N ARG A 31 -11.29 -11.30 19.69
CA ARG A 31 -9.87 -11.54 19.44
C ARG A 31 -9.14 -10.21 19.66
N GLU A 32 -8.05 -10.25 20.42
CA GLU A 32 -7.17 -9.09 20.59
C GLU A 32 -6.73 -8.57 19.21
N LEU A 33 -6.76 -7.23 19.03
CA LEU A 33 -6.29 -6.59 17.81
C LEU A 33 -4.83 -6.97 17.57
N LEU A 34 -4.52 -7.45 16.36
CA LEU A 34 -3.16 -7.82 16.00
C LEU A 34 -2.23 -6.60 16.08
N THR A 35 -2.72 -5.45 15.64
CA THR A 35 -2.02 -4.17 15.77
C THR A 35 -1.69 -3.80 17.22
N LEU A 36 -2.61 -4.02 18.15
CA LEU A 36 -2.38 -3.82 19.59
C LEU A 36 -1.27 -4.74 20.10
N LYS A 37 -1.34 -6.03 19.77
CA LYS A 37 -0.31 -7.01 20.16
C LYS A 37 1.08 -6.59 19.63
N LEU A 38 1.20 -6.27 18.34
CA LEU A 38 2.46 -5.87 17.72
C LEU A 38 3.02 -4.58 18.34
N LEU A 39 2.16 -3.61 18.68
CA LEU A 39 2.59 -2.36 19.31
C LEU A 39 3.02 -2.58 20.77
N ARG A 40 2.34 -3.44 21.54
CA ARG A 40 2.77 -3.86 22.89
C ARG A 40 4.16 -4.49 22.87
N GLU A 41 4.40 -5.41 21.94
CA GLU A 41 5.73 -6.02 21.76
C GLU A 41 6.80 -4.99 21.35
N ALA A 42 6.43 -4.02 20.51
CA ALA A 42 7.34 -2.95 20.11
C ALA A 42 7.71 -2.05 21.31
N ILE A 43 6.74 -1.66 22.14
CA ILE A 43 6.97 -0.86 23.36
C ILE A 43 7.88 -1.63 24.33
N GLN A 44 7.56 -2.90 24.60
CA GLN A 44 8.32 -3.72 25.54
C GLN A 44 9.77 -3.93 25.07
N SER A 45 9.97 -4.17 23.77
CA SER A 45 11.31 -4.40 23.22
C SER A 45 12.17 -3.12 23.13
N GLN A 46 11.57 -1.94 23.03
CA GLN A 46 12.31 -0.66 23.07
C GLN A 46 12.53 -0.13 24.50
N ASN A 47 11.67 -0.53 25.43
CA ASN A 47 11.75 -0.15 26.83
C ASN A 47 11.91 -1.40 27.72
N PRO A 48 13.02 -2.17 27.55
CA PRO A 48 13.28 -3.30 28.42
C PRO A 48 13.42 -2.80 29.86
N ASP A 49 12.83 -3.56 30.79
CA ASP A 49 12.82 -3.29 32.23
C ASP A 49 12.13 -1.98 32.67
N ASP A 50 11.30 -1.37 31.81
CA ASP A 50 10.50 -0.19 32.18
C ASP A 50 9.06 -0.59 32.55
N ALA A 51 8.83 -0.85 33.84
CA ALA A 51 7.51 -1.24 34.35
C ALA A 51 6.42 -0.21 34.08
N VAL A 52 6.76 1.09 34.01
CA VAL A 52 5.77 2.14 33.70
C VAL A 52 5.29 2.01 32.26
N MET A 53 6.19 1.79 31.29
CA MET A 53 5.79 1.62 29.90
C MET A 53 5.08 0.28 29.64
N GLN A 54 5.42 -0.76 30.40
CA GLN A 54 4.68 -2.03 30.38
C GLN A 54 3.23 -1.85 30.84
N ASP A 55 3.02 -1.17 31.97
CA ASP A 55 1.67 -0.90 32.48
C ASP A 55 0.88 0.05 31.56
N PHE A 56 1.54 1.01 30.90
CA PHE A 56 0.90 1.84 29.89
C PHE A 56 0.38 0.99 28.72
N ALA A 57 1.22 0.09 28.20
CA ALA A 57 0.87 -0.79 27.09
C ALA A 57 -0.25 -1.79 27.45
N GLU A 58 -0.32 -2.19 28.72
CA GLU A 58 -1.34 -3.11 29.21
C GLU A 58 -2.68 -2.41 29.47
N TYR A 59 -2.67 -1.31 30.24
CA TYR A 59 -3.91 -0.69 30.76
C TYR A 59 -4.45 0.44 29.90
N VAL A 60 -3.59 1.24 29.28
CA VAL A 60 -3.98 2.50 28.62
C VAL A 60 -4.12 2.33 27.11
N LEU A 61 -3.10 1.71 26.49
CA LEU A 61 -3.02 1.58 25.04
C LEU A 61 -4.25 0.92 24.38
N PRO A 62 -4.84 -0.17 24.90
CA PRO A 62 -6.01 -0.80 24.25
C PRO A 62 -7.23 0.13 24.20
N ASN A 63 -7.45 0.89 25.28
CA ASN A 63 -8.56 1.82 25.36
C ASN A 63 -8.32 3.04 24.47
N LEU A 64 -7.07 3.53 24.43
CA LEU A 64 -6.67 4.65 23.57
C LEU A 64 -6.92 4.34 22.09
N LEU A 65 -6.39 3.20 21.59
CA LEU A 65 -6.51 2.82 20.18
C LEU A 65 -7.97 2.64 19.74
N ARG A 66 -8.85 2.22 20.65
CA ARG A 66 -10.29 2.08 20.38
C ARG A 66 -11.01 3.42 20.33
N VAL A 67 -10.75 4.32 21.28
CA VAL A 67 -11.51 5.58 21.41
C VAL A 67 -11.09 6.62 20.37
N ALA A 68 -9.81 6.67 20.00
CA ALA A 68 -9.26 7.72 19.13
C ALA A 68 -9.15 7.32 17.63
N ILE A 69 -9.72 6.18 17.24
CA ILE A 69 -9.67 5.70 15.85
C ILE A 69 -10.39 6.66 14.88
N GLY A 70 -9.68 7.07 13.82
CA GLY A 70 -10.21 7.99 12.80
C GLY A 70 -10.48 9.41 13.30
N VAL A 71 -10.08 9.71 14.54
CA VAL A 71 -10.25 11.05 15.16
C VAL A 71 -9.04 11.92 14.82
N THR A 72 -9.29 13.14 14.36
CA THR A 72 -8.25 14.12 14.03
C THR A 72 -7.88 14.95 15.27
N ALA A 73 -6.60 14.95 15.66
CA ALA A 73 -6.06 15.95 16.58
C ALA A 73 -5.85 17.30 15.85
N LYS A 74 -5.31 17.20 14.63
CA LYS A 74 -5.04 18.34 13.74
C LYS A 74 -5.51 18.03 12.32
N GLY A 75 -5.78 19.08 11.55
CA GLY A 75 -6.31 18.97 10.20
C GLY A 75 -7.81 18.63 10.18
N GLY A 76 -8.23 17.85 9.19
CA GLY A 76 -9.61 17.40 9.01
C GLY A 76 -10.62 18.51 8.74
N LYS A 77 -11.89 18.21 9.01
CA LYS A 77 -13.07 19.06 8.84
C LYS A 77 -12.96 20.41 9.53
N PHE A 78 -12.19 20.50 10.62
CA PHE A 78 -12.00 21.76 11.35
C PHE A 78 -11.47 22.87 10.44
N PHE A 79 -10.48 22.58 9.59
CA PHE A 79 -9.94 23.57 8.66
C PHE A 79 -10.92 23.89 7.52
N ASP A 80 -11.66 22.90 7.02
CA ASP A 80 -12.68 23.12 6.00
C ASP A 80 -13.85 23.97 6.50
N GLU A 81 -14.23 23.83 7.77
CA GLU A 81 -15.23 24.67 8.42
C GLU A 81 -14.70 26.07 8.73
N LEU A 82 -13.45 26.18 9.18
CA LEU A 82 -12.82 27.46 9.47
C LEU A 82 -12.62 28.27 8.19
N ASP A 83 -12.22 27.63 7.09
CA ASP A 83 -12.12 28.27 5.78
C ASP A 83 -13.50 28.70 5.27
N ARG A 84 -14.55 27.88 5.43
CA ARG A 84 -15.93 28.28 5.11
C ARG A 84 -16.40 29.47 5.94
N LYS A 85 -16.12 29.49 7.25
CA LYS A 85 -16.43 30.62 8.13
C LYS A 85 -15.66 31.88 7.73
N ASN A 86 -14.38 31.75 7.38
CA ASN A 86 -13.56 32.86 6.91
C ASN A 86 -14.08 33.42 5.58
N GLU A 87 -14.39 32.55 4.62
CA GLU A 87 -14.95 32.94 3.32
C GLU A 87 -16.29 33.67 3.48
N ALA A 88 -17.20 33.12 4.29
CA ALA A 88 -18.47 33.77 4.63
C ALA A 88 -18.28 35.13 5.34
N ALA A 89 -17.18 35.31 6.07
CA ALA A 89 -16.80 36.55 6.75
C ALA A 89 -15.90 37.47 5.90
N GLY A 90 -15.62 37.14 4.63
CA GLY A 90 -14.73 37.90 3.74
C GLY A 90 -13.25 37.91 4.17
N LYS A 91 -12.83 36.97 5.00
CA LYS A 91 -11.45 36.80 5.49
C LYS A 91 -10.66 35.84 4.59
N ALA A 92 -9.33 36.00 4.58
CA ALA A 92 -8.45 35.06 3.90
C ALA A 92 -8.53 33.66 4.54
N LYS A 93 -8.34 32.63 3.72
CA LYS A 93 -8.20 31.25 4.18
C LYS A 93 -7.02 31.09 5.12
N VAL A 94 -7.09 30.07 5.98
CA VAL A 94 -6.05 29.79 6.97
C VAL A 94 -4.76 29.37 6.27
N ARG A 95 -3.61 29.72 6.85
CA ARG A 95 -2.33 29.23 6.33
C ARG A 95 -2.31 27.70 6.36
N ARG A 96 -1.92 27.10 5.22
CA ARG A 96 -2.00 25.66 4.97
C ARG A 96 -0.84 24.85 5.56
N ASP A 97 0.20 25.52 6.03
CA ASP A 97 1.35 24.90 6.71
C ASP A 97 0.99 24.17 8.01
N ASN A 98 -0.17 24.45 8.60
CA ASN A 98 -0.69 23.78 9.80
C ASN A 98 -1.97 22.96 9.55
N ALA A 99 -2.40 22.85 8.30
CA ALA A 99 -3.65 22.17 7.93
C ALA A 99 -3.47 20.66 7.70
N ALA A 100 -2.26 20.13 7.82
CA ALA A 100 -1.99 18.71 7.63
C ALA A 100 -2.59 17.83 8.72
N ASP A 101 -3.26 16.76 8.29
CA ASP A 101 -3.93 15.80 9.16
C ASP A 101 -2.95 15.10 10.10
N GLN A 102 -3.36 14.97 11.35
CA GLN A 102 -2.73 14.13 12.35
C GLN A 102 -3.79 13.44 13.19
N SER A 103 -3.75 12.11 13.27
CA SER A 103 -4.69 11.35 14.12
C SER A 103 -4.41 11.61 15.60
N LEU A 104 -5.44 11.51 16.43
CA LEU A 104 -5.30 11.69 17.88
C LEU A 104 -4.41 10.62 18.51
N ASN A 105 -4.51 9.37 18.06
CA ASN A 105 -3.58 8.30 18.44
C ASN A 105 -2.14 8.71 18.13
N THR A 106 -1.86 9.14 16.90
CA THR A 106 -0.50 9.49 16.50
C THR A 106 0.01 10.69 17.27
N HIS A 107 -0.80 11.74 17.47
CA HIS A 107 -0.41 12.91 18.27
C HIS A 107 0.03 12.52 19.68
N LEU A 108 -0.75 11.67 20.35
CA LEU A 108 -0.44 11.21 21.70
C LEU A 108 0.76 10.26 21.73
N LEU A 109 0.88 9.30 20.81
CA LEU A 109 2.01 8.37 20.80
C LEU A 109 3.31 9.05 20.35
N ASN A 110 3.26 9.93 19.34
CA ASN A 110 4.42 10.69 18.85
C ASN A 110 4.90 11.75 19.85
N GLY A 111 4.07 12.18 20.79
CA GLY A 111 4.51 13.00 21.91
C GLY A 111 5.06 12.18 23.06
N LEU A 112 4.36 11.10 23.45
CA LEU A 112 4.67 10.28 24.61
C LEU A 112 6.01 9.56 24.49
N PHE A 113 6.22 8.80 23.41
CA PHE A 113 7.41 7.95 23.28
C PHE A 113 8.73 8.74 23.26
N PRO A 114 8.89 9.82 22.48
CA PRO A 114 10.15 10.57 22.53
C PRO A 114 10.31 11.34 23.85
N ALA A 115 9.23 11.84 24.45
CA ALA A 115 9.32 12.45 25.78
C ALA A 115 9.75 11.43 26.85
N ASN A 116 9.27 10.19 26.78
CA ASN A 116 9.71 9.09 27.63
C ASN A 116 11.20 8.77 27.42
N LEU A 117 11.66 8.69 26.17
CA LEU A 117 13.07 8.43 25.87
C LEU A 117 13.98 9.55 26.41
N ILE A 118 13.55 10.82 26.25
CA ILE A 118 14.23 11.97 26.85
C ILE A 118 14.24 11.87 28.37
N GLU A 119 13.11 11.60 29.01
CA GLU A 119 13.03 11.47 30.48
C GLU A 119 13.96 10.37 31.01
N ARG A 120 13.98 9.19 30.38
CA ARG A 120 14.92 8.11 30.72
C ARG A 120 16.38 8.53 30.55
N ARG A 121 16.67 9.33 29.52
CA ARG A 121 18.01 9.89 29.33
C ARG A 121 18.37 10.87 30.44
N LEU A 122 17.44 11.73 30.83
CA LEU A 122 17.60 12.69 31.94
C LEU A 122 17.80 11.99 33.29
N ALA A 123 17.14 10.86 33.53
CA ALA A 123 17.28 10.06 34.74
C ALA A 123 18.69 9.46 34.91
N LYS A 124 19.44 9.28 33.81
CA LYS A 124 20.83 8.81 33.82
C LYS A 124 21.85 9.94 34.03
N LEU A 125 21.44 11.18 33.81
CA LEU A 125 22.28 12.37 33.97
C LEU A 125 22.06 13.01 35.35
N ASP A 126 23.01 13.81 35.83
CA ASP A 126 22.80 14.59 37.05
C ASP A 126 21.92 15.82 36.75
N THR A 127 20.61 15.61 36.69
CA THR A 127 19.61 16.62 36.33
C THR A 127 18.56 16.83 37.43
N THR A 128 17.82 17.92 37.35
CA THR A 128 16.64 18.15 38.21
C THR A 128 15.62 17.01 38.06
N ILE A 129 15.37 16.50 36.84
CA ILE A 129 14.44 15.40 36.58
C ILE A 129 14.81 14.14 37.38
N LYS A 130 16.08 13.72 37.36
CA LYS A 130 16.57 12.58 38.16
C LYS A 130 16.26 12.70 39.67
N ARG A 131 16.22 13.94 40.20
CA ARG A 131 16.01 14.20 41.62
C ARG A 131 14.53 14.19 42.01
N VAL A 132 13.64 14.59 41.10
CA VAL A 132 12.22 14.87 41.42
C VAL A 132 11.22 13.90 40.79
N VAL A 133 11.60 13.22 39.71
CA VAL A 133 10.73 12.28 38.99
C VAL A 133 11.07 10.85 39.38
N ARG A 134 10.08 10.14 39.94
CA ARG A 134 10.10 8.69 40.22
C ARG A 134 8.91 8.04 39.53
N ASP A 135 8.72 6.72 39.70
CA ASP A 135 7.67 5.96 39.02
C ASP A 135 6.27 6.55 39.17
N ARG A 136 5.90 7.04 40.37
CA ARG A 136 4.61 7.70 40.60
C ARG A 136 4.48 8.96 39.76
N GLU A 137 5.48 9.85 39.81
CA GLU A 137 5.49 11.08 39.03
C GLU A 137 5.52 10.81 37.51
N ARG A 138 6.21 9.75 37.06
CA ARG A 138 6.20 9.28 35.66
C ARG A 138 4.79 8.86 35.23
N ARG A 139 4.07 8.09 36.06
CA ARG A 139 2.67 7.70 35.79
C ARG A 139 1.76 8.92 35.70
N LEU A 140 1.92 9.88 36.62
CA LEU A 140 1.12 11.12 36.62
C LEU A 140 1.38 12.00 35.39
N VAL A 141 2.63 12.18 34.96
CA VAL A 141 2.93 13.00 33.77
C VAL A 141 2.45 12.33 32.48
N ILE A 142 2.56 11.01 32.37
CA ILE A 142 2.00 10.27 31.23
C ILE A 142 0.47 10.42 31.21
N ALA A 143 -0.20 10.24 32.34
CA ALA A 143 -1.65 10.44 32.43
C ALA A 143 -2.06 11.87 32.10
N GLY A 144 -1.35 12.87 32.64
CA GLY A 144 -1.58 14.29 32.37
C GLY A 144 -1.40 14.64 30.89
N PHE A 145 -0.40 14.05 30.22
CA PHE A 145 -0.21 14.23 28.79
C PHE A 145 -1.28 13.54 27.95
N ILE A 146 -1.69 12.30 28.26
CA ILE A 146 -2.79 11.64 27.53
C ILE A 146 -4.10 12.46 27.60
N LEU A 147 -4.30 13.18 28.71
CA LEU A 147 -5.47 14.02 28.94
C LEU A 147 -5.32 15.46 28.44
N HIS A 148 -4.18 15.88 27.87
CA HIS A 148 -3.90 17.31 27.64
C HIS A 148 -4.88 17.98 26.68
N ASP A 149 -5.32 17.26 25.64
CA ASP A 149 -6.28 17.67 24.62
C ASP A 149 -7.61 16.90 24.80
N PHE A 150 -8.12 16.85 26.03
CA PHE A 150 -9.34 16.11 26.35
C PHE A 150 -10.58 16.54 25.54
N GLU A 151 -10.57 17.74 24.95
CA GLU A 151 -11.62 18.22 24.06
C GLU A 151 -11.66 17.53 22.70
N LYS A 152 -10.59 16.81 22.32
CA LYS A 152 -10.48 16.16 21.01
C LYS A 152 -11.11 14.76 20.98
N PHE A 153 -11.45 14.20 22.14
CA PHE A 153 -12.12 12.91 22.19
C PHE A 153 -13.55 13.01 21.62
N PRO A 154 -14.03 11.99 20.88
CA PRO A 154 -15.27 12.07 20.11
C PRO A 154 -16.55 12.21 20.95
N ASP A 155 -16.49 11.80 22.22
CA ASP A 155 -17.55 11.88 23.23
C ASP A 155 -17.38 13.09 24.17
N ALA A 156 -16.41 13.96 23.92
CA ALA A 156 -16.29 15.23 24.63
C ALA A 156 -17.41 16.20 24.21
N PRO A 157 -18.02 16.96 25.13
CA PRO A 157 -19.01 17.97 24.77
C PRO A 157 -18.43 19.04 23.84
N ASP A 158 -19.26 19.56 22.94
CA ASP A 158 -18.90 20.72 22.11
C ASP A 158 -18.49 21.90 22.98
N ASP A 159 -17.45 22.62 22.57
CA ASP A 159 -16.90 23.76 23.30
C ASP A 159 -16.55 23.45 24.77
N CYS A 160 -16.22 22.20 25.12
CA CYS A 160 -16.06 21.78 26.52
C CYS A 160 -15.08 22.65 27.34
N ARG A 161 -14.07 23.27 26.72
CA ARG A 161 -13.13 24.20 27.37
C ARG A 161 -13.78 25.48 27.92
N LYS A 162 -14.99 25.82 27.47
CA LYS A 162 -15.79 26.96 27.98
C LYS A 162 -16.63 26.59 29.20
N LEU A 163 -16.66 25.32 29.59
CA LEU A 163 -17.43 24.85 30.73
C LEU A 163 -16.77 25.29 32.06
N PRO A 164 -17.53 25.34 33.16
CA PRO A 164 -16.97 25.58 34.49
C PRO A 164 -15.93 24.54 34.89
N LEU A 165 -15.00 24.90 35.78
CA LEU A 165 -13.92 24.01 36.24
C LEU A 165 -14.43 22.68 36.81
N ASP A 166 -15.56 22.68 37.52
CA ASP A 166 -16.14 21.44 38.07
C ASP A 166 -16.61 20.47 36.97
N ALA A 167 -17.07 20.99 35.83
CA ALA A 167 -17.38 20.16 34.67
C ALA A 167 -16.10 19.58 34.05
N HIS A 168 -15.00 20.35 34.00
CA HIS A 168 -13.70 19.82 33.58
C HIS A 168 -13.22 18.68 34.48
N ARG A 169 -13.37 18.81 35.81
CA ARG A 169 -13.05 17.72 36.77
C ARG A 169 -13.88 16.46 36.48
N GLN A 170 -15.17 16.61 36.16
CA GLN A 170 -16.04 15.48 35.79
C GLN A 170 -15.62 14.83 34.48
N ILE A 171 -15.27 15.62 33.46
CA ILE A 171 -14.76 15.10 32.18
C ILE A 171 -13.46 14.31 32.42
N ILE A 172 -12.52 14.86 33.19
CA ILE A 172 -11.28 14.16 33.54
C ILE A 172 -11.56 12.86 34.31
N ASP A 173 -12.46 12.87 35.30
CA ASP A 173 -12.86 11.66 36.03
C ASP A 173 -13.37 10.56 35.09
N GLN A 174 -14.23 10.92 34.13
CA GLN A 174 -14.75 10.00 33.12
C GLN A 174 -13.64 9.49 32.19
N LYS A 175 -12.78 10.39 31.69
CA LYS A 175 -11.67 10.03 30.79
C LYS A 175 -10.63 9.15 31.45
N VAL A 176 -10.31 9.40 32.71
CA VAL A 176 -9.37 8.56 33.48
C VAL A 176 -9.86 7.11 33.51
N ARG A 177 -11.15 6.88 33.79
CA ARG A 177 -11.73 5.52 33.80
C ARG A 177 -11.87 4.92 32.41
N GLN A 178 -12.31 5.71 31.43
CA GLN A 178 -12.49 5.24 30.05
C GLN A 178 -11.17 4.77 29.43
N LEU A 179 -10.07 5.47 29.73
CA LEU A 179 -8.74 5.18 29.20
C LEU A 179 -7.94 4.21 30.07
N GLY A 180 -8.47 3.75 31.22
CA GLY A 180 -7.74 2.86 32.15
C GLY A 180 -6.57 3.55 32.88
N LEU A 181 -6.59 4.89 32.97
CA LEU A 181 -5.57 5.67 33.66
C LEU A 181 -5.65 5.51 35.20
N ASP A 182 -6.82 5.16 35.73
CA ASP A 182 -7.01 4.82 37.14
C ASP A 182 -6.12 3.63 37.54
N ARG A 183 -6.20 2.53 36.79
CA ARG A 183 -5.35 1.34 36.95
C ARG A 183 -3.88 1.62 36.70
N PHE A 184 -3.58 2.47 35.72
CA PHE A 184 -2.21 2.84 35.38
C PHE A 184 -1.54 3.68 36.47
N ILE A 185 -2.27 4.59 37.11
CA ILE A 185 -1.73 5.40 38.22
C ILE A 185 -1.50 4.54 39.45
N ASP A 186 -2.47 3.69 39.80
CA ASP A 186 -2.38 2.76 40.92
C ASP A 186 -3.29 1.55 40.69
N SER A 187 -2.70 0.38 40.46
CA SER A 187 -3.45 -0.85 40.22
C SER A 187 -4.03 -1.47 41.50
N SER A 188 -3.56 -1.03 42.67
CA SER A 188 -4.04 -1.51 43.98
C SER A 188 -5.25 -0.73 44.50
N ASP A 189 -5.32 0.57 44.18
CA ASP A 189 -6.44 1.45 44.52
C ASP A 189 -6.81 2.35 43.34
N LEU A 190 -7.90 1.98 42.66
CA LEU A 190 -8.43 2.71 41.50
C LEU A 190 -8.95 4.11 41.84
N THR A 191 -8.96 4.52 43.12
CA THR A 191 -9.39 5.86 43.54
C THR A 191 -8.24 6.81 43.84
N THR A 192 -6.99 6.33 43.88
CA THR A 192 -5.80 7.14 44.15
C THR A 192 -5.69 8.37 43.24
N TYR A 193 -6.08 8.26 41.96
CA TYR A 193 -6.04 9.38 41.02
C TYR A 193 -6.90 10.58 41.44
N LYS A 194 -7.94 10.36 42.25
CA LYS A 194 -8.86 11.43 42.68
C LYS A 194 -8.16 12.53 43.47
N ALA A 195 -7.10 12.17 44.21
CA ALA A 195 -6.27 13.12 44.93
C ALA A 195 -5.39 14.00 44.01
N TYR A 196 -5.23 13.60 42.75
CA TYR A 196 -4.37 14.25 41.77
C TYR A 196 -5.15 14.86 40.59
N VAL A 197 -6.48 14.95 40.65
CA VAL A 197 -7.30 15.50 39.55
C VAL A 197 -6.88 16.92 39.18
N ASP A 198 -6.63 17.77 40.19
CA ASP A 198 -6.20 19.15 39.97
C ASP A 198 -4.73 19.23 39.48
N ASP A 199 -3.87 18.28 39.87
CA ASP A 199 -2.52 18.14 39.31
C ASP A 199 -2.57 17.75 37.82
N LEU A 200 -3.44 16.79 37.45
CA LEU A 200 -3.66 16.35 36.06
C LEU A 200 -4.20 17.49 35.20
N LEU A 201 -5.18 18.25 35.71
CA LEU A 201 -5.71 19.44 35.04
C LEU A 201 -4.62 20.52 34.88
N CYS A 202 -3.80 20.74 35.89
CA CYS A 202 -2.68 21.68 35.80
C CYS A 202 -1.72 21.28 34.67
N MET A 203 -1.32 20.01 34.59
CA MET A 203 -0.45 19.52 33.51
C MET A 203 -1.13 19.63 32.14
N ALA A 204 -2.40 19.24 32.03
CA ALA A 204 -3.17 19.33 30.79
C ALA A 204 -3.29 20.77 30.27
N TYR A 205 -3.56 21.74 31.15
CA TYR A 205 -3.64 23.16 30.78
C TYR A 205 -2.29 23.75 30.39
N ASN A 206 -1.21 23.34 31.06
CA ASN A 206 0.12 23.87 30.82
C ASN A 206 0.92 23.09 29.76
N ALA A 207 0.30 22.13 29.07
CA ALA A 207 0.88 21.50 27.88
C ALA A 207 1.15 22.51 26.75
N GLN A 208 0.38 23.60 26.69
CA GLN A 208 0.56 24.71 25.75
C GLN A 208 0.72 26.04 26.50
N ARG A 209 1.65 26.90 26.05
CA ARG A 209 1.93 28.21 26.67
C ARG A 209 1.21 29.40 26.00
N ARG A 210 0.19 29.15 25.16
CA ARG A 210 -0.42 30.16 24.27
C ARG A 210 -1.55 30.97 24.91
N TRP A 211 -2.24 30.44 25.92
CA TRP A 211 -3.48 31.00 26.47
C TRP A 211 -3.38 31.41 27.95
N ASP A 212 -2.26 32.01 28.32
CA ASP A 212 -1.85 32.24 29.71
C ASP A 212 -1.50 30.92 30.43
N THR A 213 -0.70 31.00 31.48
CA THR A 213 -0.26 29.81 32.23
C THR A 213 -1.04 29.74 33.54
N ASN A 214 -1.80 28.66 33.76
CA ASN A 214 -2.70 28.49 34.92
C ASN A 214 -1.96 28.22 36.24
N TRP A 215 -0.85 28.92 36.49
CA TRP A 215 -0.03 28.82 37.70
C TRP A 215 -0.58 29.65 38.87
N ASN A 216 -1.52 30.58 38.64
CA ASN A 216 -2.22 31.29 39.71
C ASN A 216 -3.40 30.47 40.24
N PHE A 217 -3.10 29.40 40.99
CA PHE A 217 -4.09 28.45 41.49
C PHE A 217 -5.24 29.10 42.28
N SER A 218 -4.98 30.19 43.00
CA SER A 218 -6.00 30.92 43.76
C SER A 218 -7.05 31.62 42.89
N GLU A 219 -6.64 32.10 41.71
CA GLU A 219 -7.52 32.77 40.75
C GLU A 219 -8.28 31.78 39.88
N PHE A 220 -7.62 30.68 39.49
CA PHE A 220 -8.20 29.65 38.65
C PHE A 220 -9.00 28.58 39.42
N GLY A 221 -8.86 28.48 40.75
CA GLY A 221 -9.60 27.54 41.59
C GLY A 221 -9.08 26.09 41.57
N LEU A 222 -7.82 25.89 41.19
CA LEU A 222 -7.12 24.60 41.24
C LEU A 222 -6.42 24.41 42.60
N ASN A 223 -6.38 23.20 43.13
CA ASN A 223 -5.69 22.86 44.37
C ASN A 223 -4.76 21.64 44.17
N PRO A 224 -3.65 21.78 43.42
CA PRO A 224 -2.73 20.67 43.18
C PRO A 224 -2.05 20.20 44.46
N THR A 225 -1.81 18.88 44.57
CA THR A 225 -1.23 18.24 45.76
C THR A 225 0.30 18.11 45.65
N LEU A 226 0.84 18.09 44.43
CA LEU A 226 2.28 17.98 44.20
C LEU A 226 3.02 19.27 44.57
N LYS A 227 4.27 19.13 45.04
CA LYS A 227 5.16 20.27 45.31
C LYS A 227 5.43 21.03 44.01
N ASP A 228 5.49 22.36 44.08
CA ASP A 228 5.70 23.26 42.93
C ASP A 228 6.83 22.83 42.00
N ARG A 229 7.98 22.44 42.55
CA ARG A 229 9.14 22.01 41.74
C ARG A 229 8.85 20.74 40.94
N VAL A 230 8.14 19.78 41.54
CA VAL A 230 7.73 18.54 40.86
C VAL A 230 6.73 18.89 39.78
N LEU A 231 5.66 19.61 40.13
CA LEU A 231 4.58 19.95 39.21
C LEU A 231 5.05 20.75 37.98
N ARG A 232 5.99 21.69 38.17
CA ARG A 232 6.65 22.41 37.07
C ARG A 232 7.44 21.48 36.16
N SER A 233 8.26 20.59 36.73
CA SER A 233 9.00 19.60 35.94
C SER A 233 8.09 18.67 35.14
N LEU A 234 6.98 18.21 35.72
CA LEU A 234 6.01 17.39 35.00
C LEU A 234 5.30 18.18 33.90
N SER A 235 4.90 19.42 34.17
CA SER A 235 4.26 20.28 33.17
C SER A 235 5.20 20.63 32.01
N ASP A 236 6.50 20.84 32.27
CA ASP A 236 7.50 21.06 31.22
C ASP A 236 7.73 19.80 30.37
N LEU A 237 7.69 18.60 30.97
CA LEU A 237 7.71 17.32 30.23
C LEU A 237 6.45 17.15 29.37
N THR A 238 5.26 17.45 29.90
CA THR A 238 4.00 17.45 29.13
C THR A 238 4.06 18.45 27.97
N CYS A 239 4.57 19.66 28.22
CA CYS A 239 4.75 20.69 27.19
C CYS A 239 5.78 20.28 26.14
N LEU A 240 6.84 19.57 26.53
CA LEU A 240 7.82 18.99 25.59
C LEU A 240 7.16 17.93 24.70
N ALA A 241 6.38 17.02 25.28
CA ALA A 241 5.66 15.97 24.55
C ALA A 241 4.69 16.56 23.50
N ASP A 242 3.84 17.51 23.90
CA ASP A 242 2.95 18.21 22.95
C ASP A 242 3.75 18.98 21.89
N SER A 243 4.82 19.67 22.29
CA SER A 243 5.64 20.44 21.35
C SER A 243 6.30 19.55 20.30
N LEU A 244 6.80 18.37 20.68
CA LEU A 244 7.38 17.40 19.74
C LEU A 244 6.32 16.93 18.73
N ALA A 245 5.16 16.49 19.22
CA ALA A 245 4.06 16.02 18.38
C ALA A 245 3.48 17.12 17.47
N SER A 246 3.65 18.38 17.86
CA SER A 246 3.03 19.52 17.21
C SER A 246 3.91 20.29 16.23
N ILE A 247 5.20 20.44 16.55
CA ILE A 247 6.12 21.33 15.83
C ILE A 247 6.89 20.56 14.77
N VAL A 248 7.36 19.36 15.08
CA VAL A 248 8.27 18.61 14.21
C VAL A 248 7.50 18.02 13.03
N LYS A 249 7.77 18.51 11.83
CA LYS A 249 7.28 17.98 10.55
C LYS A 249 8.42 17.69 9.58
N HIS A 250 9.58 18.30 9.81
CA HIS A 250 10.79 18.13 9.03
C HIS A 250 12.00 17.98 9.95
N PRO A 251 13.12 17.37 9.50
CA PRO A 251 14.29 17.17 10.35
C PRO A 251 14.87 18.47 10.92
N TYR A 252 14.84 19.56 10.13
CA TYR A 252 15.35 20.87 10.54
C TYR A 252 14.48 21.59 11.57
N ASP A 253 13.27 21.10 11.87
CA ASP A 253 12.47 21.64 12.99
C ASP A 253 13.12 21.36 14.36
N ALA A 254 14.15 20.51 14.40
CA ALA A 254 15.04 20.36 15.55
C ALA A 254 15.67 21.68 16.02
N ASP A 255 15.82 22.68 15.13
CA ASP A 255 16.36 24.00 15.46
C ASP A 255 15.31 24.95 16.08
N ASN A 256 14.08 24.48 16.29
CA ASN A 256 13.02 25.31 16.88
C ASN A 256 13.40 25.77 18.30
N THR A 257 13.38 27.09 18.52
CA THR A 257 13.77 27.72 19.78
C THR A 257 12.98 27.18 20.99
N ARG A 258 11.66 26.98 20.85
CA ARG A 258 10.82 26.48 21.97
C ARG A 258 11.22 25.06 22.38
N LEU A 259 11.49 24.18 21.41
CA LEU A 259 11.93 22.81 21.70
C LEU A 259 13.28 22.80 22.40
N ASN A 260 14.23 23.61 21.91
CA ASN A 260 15.56 23.71 22.49
C ASN A 260 15.52 24.33 23.89
N ASP A 261 14.70 25.35 24.14
CA ASP A 261 14.54 25.95 25.46
C ASP A 261 13.95 24.95 26.48
N LEU A 262 12.94 24.17 26.07
CA LEU A 262 12.35 23.12 26.92
C LEU A 262 13.37 22.05 27.27
N LEU A 263 14.08 21.51 26.27
CA LEU A 263 15.11 20.50 26.51
C LEU A 263 16.28 21.06 27.33
N HIS A 264 16.68 22.31 27.11
CA HIS A 264 17.71 22.98 27.90
C HIS A 264 17.32 23.05 29.37
N ASN A 265 16.09 23.50 29.67
CA ASN A 265 15.60 23.61 31.05
C ASN A 265 15.47 22.24 31.73
N LEU A 266 14.95 21.23 31.02
CA LEU A 266 14.79 19.88 31.55
C LEU A 266 16.12 19.14 31.77
N SER A 267 17.14 19.45 30.95
CA SER A 267 18.46 18.83 30.99
C SER A 267 19.52 19.59 31.78
N ASP A 268 19.15 20.70 32.43
CA ASP A 268 20.10 21.64 33.06
C ASP A 268 21.23 22.03 32.06
N GLY A 269 20.86 22.20 30.78
CA GLY A 269 21.74 22.58 29.68
C GLY A 269 22.73 21.51 29.20
N GLN A 270 22.52 20.23 29.54
CA GLN A 270 23.41 19.13 29.17
C GLN A 270 23.07 18.51 27.79
N LEU A 271 21.84 18.65 27.32
CA LEU A 271 21.35 18.06 26.07
C LEU A 271 20.82 19.14 25.10
N HIS A 272 20.88 18.83 23.81
CA HIS A 272 20.24 19.61 22.74
C HIS A 272 19.75 18.69 21.61
N PHE A 273 18.89 19.21 20.74
CA PHE A 273 18.50 18.51 19.52
C PHE A 273 19.50 18.79 18.39
N THR A 274 19.64 17.82 17.49
CA THR A 274 20.42 17.93 16.25
C THR A 274 19.83 16.99 15.23
N TYR A 275 20.17 17.12 13.95
CA TYR A 275 19.55 16.33 12.90
C TYR A 275 20.50 16.07 11.73
N HIS A 276 20.08 15.20 10.82
CA HIS A 276 20.47 15.28 9.42
C HIS A 276 19.22 15.34 8.54
N SER A 277 19.35 15.90 7.35
CA SER A 277 18.27 15.97 6.36
C SER A 277 18.78 15.59 4.97
N ILE A 278 17.87 15.10 4.15
CA ILE A 278 18.06 14.73 2.75
C ILE A 278 17.05 15.52 1.92
N SER A 279 17.48 16.10 0.80
CA SER A 279 16.61 16.94 -0.05
C SER A 279 15.61 16.17 -0.92
N GLU A 280 15.75 14.85 -1.05
CA GLU A 280 14.99 14.01 -1.99
C GLU A 280 14.58 12.68 -1.34
N ASN A 281 13.35 12.22 -1.60
CA ASN A 281 12.91 10.86 -1.31
C ASN A 281 12.83 10.01 -2.60
N ARG A 282 13.66 8.98 -2.70
CA ARG A 282 13.70 8.04 -3.84
C ARG A 282 13.17 6.65 -3.50
N GLY A 283 12.88 6.35 -2.23
CA GLY A 283 12.52 5.01 -1.76
C GLY A 283 13.71 4.27 -1.17
N VAL A 284 14.22 3.23 -1.85
CA VAL A 284 15.24 2.34 -1.27
C VAL A 284 16.54 3.08 -0.99
N LEU A 285 17.02 3.86 -1.96
CA LEU A 285 18.26 4.62 -1.84
C LEU A 285 18.23 5.61 -0.67
N THR A 286 17.07 6.25 -0.43
CA THR A 286 16.88 7.16 0.70
C THR A 286 16.98 6.43 2.04
N ASN A 287 16.39 5.25 2.18
CA ASN A 287 16.54 4.43 3.40
C ASN A 287 18.00 4.01 3.64
N VAL A 288 18.75 3.64 2.59
CA VAL A 288 20.17 3.30 2.73
C VAL A 288 20.99 4.52 3.14
N LEU A 289 20.72 5.68 2.55
CA LEU A 289 21.39 6.93 2.88
C LEU A 289 21.10 7.35 4.34
N ASN A 290 19.84 7.32 4.77
CA ASN A 290 19.47 7.63 6.16
C ASN A 290 20.19 6.72 7.16
N ASN A 291 20.22 5.41 6.90
CA ASN A 291 20.91 4.47 7.80
C ASN A 291 22.42 4.68 7.83
N ALA A 292 23.06 5.01 6.70
CA ALA A 292 24.48 5.35 6.68
C ALA A 292 24.78 6.62 7.49
N LEU A 293 23.88 7.61 7.48
CA LEU A 293 23.99 8.82 8.30
C LEU A 293 23.73 8.55 9.79
N VAL A 294 22.75 7.70 10.13
CA VAL A 294 22.54 7.23 11.51
C VAL A 294 23.81 6.55 12.03
N GLU A 295 24.40 5.64 11.25
CA GLU A 295 25.64 4.96 11.62
C GLU A 295 26.81 5.96 11.78
N ALA A 296 26.89 6.99 10.93
CA ALA A 296 27.90 8.03 11.07
C ALA A 296 27.79 8.77 12.42
N HIS A 297 26.57 9.10 12.86
CA HIS A 297 26.33 9.73 14.17
C HIS A 297 26.61 8.76 15.32
N THR A 298 26.05 7.55 15.28
CA THR A 298 26.15 6.60 16.40
C THR A 298 27.55 6.01 16.54
N SER A 299 28.35 5.95 15.46
CA SER A 299 29.77 5.52 15.53
C SER A 299 30.67 6.46 16.34
N LEU A 300 30.20 7.67 16.65
CA LEU A 300 30.90 8.60 17.54
C LEU A 300 30.66 8.27 19.02
N ASN A 301 29.66 7.43 19.34
CA ASN A 301 29.44 6.95 20.69
C ASN A 301 30.60 6.05 21.15
N THR A 302 30.91 6.11 22.44
CA THR A 302 31.94 5.27 23.08
C THR A 302 31.28 4.34 24.11
N ALA A 303 32.01 3.34 24.60
CA ALA A 303 31.52 2.42 25.62
C ALA A 303 31.00 3.15 26.89
N ASP A 304 31.68 4.24 27.26
CA ASP A 304 31.36 5.00 28.48
C ASP A 304 30.40 6.19 28.22
N ARG A 305 30.21 6.57 26.95
CA ARG A 305 29.54 7.83 26.61
C ARG A 305 28.72 7.75 25.33
N THR A 306 27.40 7.88 25.49
CA THR A 306 26.45 8.11 24.40
C THR A 306 26.40 9.60 24.07
N TYR A 307 26.99 9.99 22.94
CA TYR A 307 26.92 11.37 22.44
C TYR A 307 25.65 11.61 21.64
N TYR A 308 25.27 10.67 20.76
CA TYR A 308 24.12 10.76 19.87
C TYR A 308 23.16 9.60 20.13
N GLU A 309 21.87 9.93 20.27
CA GLU A 309 20.80 8.96 20.38
C GLU A 309 19.70 9.32 19.37
N PRO A 310 19.42 8.46 18.36
CA PRO A 310 18.35 8.69 17.40
C PRO A 310 16.99 8.75 18.11
N LEU A 311 16.20 9.77 17.82
CA LEU A 311 14.92 10.03 18.49
C LEU A 311 13.73 9.94 17.54
N LEU A 312 13.76 10.69 16.42
CA LEU A 312 12.63 10.80 15.50
C LEU A 312 13.07 10.45 14.08
N TYR A 313 12.35 9.54 13.44
CA TYR A 313 12.63 9.06 12.08
C TYR A 313 11.63 9.66 11.10
N LEU A 314 12.12 10.50 10.20
CA LEU A 314 11.35 11.12 9.12
C LEU A 314 11.79 10.51 7.79
N PRO A 315 10.93 10.51 6.73
CA PRO A 315 11.31 10.00 5.42
C PRO A 315 12.60 10.62 4.87
N THR A 316 12.80 11.90 5.18
CA THR A 316 13.92 12.71 4.68
C THR A 316 15.04 12.91 5.71
N GLY A 317 15.00 12.30 6.89
CA GLY A 317 16.07 12.51 7.87
C GLY A 317 15.77 11.98 9.26
N VAL A 318 16.69 12.20 10.19
CA VAL A 318 16.56 11.77 11.59
C VAL A 318 16.91 12.93 12.51
N ILE A 319 16.13 13.09 13.58
CA ILE A 319 16.44 13.97 14.70
C ILE A 319 17.02 13.14 15.83
N TYR A 320 18.08 13.66 16.44
CA TYR A 320 18.85 13.05 17.52
C TYR A 320 18.79 13.91 18.77
N ILE A 321 18.88 13.25 19.93
CA ILE A 321 19.32 13.89 21.17
C ILE A 321 20.85 13.83 21.18
N ALA A 322 21.48 14.97 21.41
CA ALA A 322 22.93 15.06 21.53
C ALA A 322 23.36 15.68 22.86
N GLN A 323 24.50 15.22 23.39
CA GLN A 323 25.18 15.93 24.47
C GLN A 323 25.78 17.24 23.96
N LYS A 324 25.83 18.26 24.83
CA LYS A 324 26.34 19.60 24.49
C LYS A 324 27.73 19.62 23.88
N ASP A 325 28.59 18.65 24.20
CA ASP A 325 29.95 18.51 23.71
C ASP A 325 30.12 17.33 22.73
N ALA A 326 29.03 16.90 22.08
CA ALA A 326 29.07 15.87 21.06
C ALA A 326 30.01 16.24 19.88
N PRO A 327 30.90 15.34 19.44
CA PRO A 327 31.76 15.57 18.28
C PRO A 327 30.92 15.75 17.00
N LYS A 328 31.27 16.72 16.15
CA LYS A 328 30.53 16.93 14.89
C LYS A 328 30.75 15.78 13.90
N VAL A 329 29.71 15.44 13.15
CA VAL A 329 29.82 14.52 12.02
C VAL A 329 30.49 15.21 10.84
N GLU A 330 31.61 14.65 10.39
CA GLU A 330 32.36 15.15 9.24
C GLU A 330 31.67 14.78 7.92
N ARG A 331 31.64 15.72 6.97
CA ARG A 331 31.07 15.47 5.62
C ARG A 331 31.95 14.53 4.79
N SER A 332 33.26 14.58 5.01
CA SER A 332 34.23 13.73 4.31
C SER A 332 33.97 12.26 4.59
N GLY A 333 33.89 11.44 3.54
CA GLY A 333 33.71 9.98 3.65
C GLY A 333 32.27 9.49 3.82
N LEU A 334 31.28 10.37 3.98
CA LEU A 334 29.87 9.96 4.07
C LEU A 334 29.38 9.25 2.80
N SER A 335 29.76 9.76 1.64
CA SER A 335 29.41 9.16 0.35
C SER A 335 29.99 7.76 0.17
N ASP A 336 31.23 7.53 0.61
CA ASP A 336 31.84 6.20 0.59
C ASP A 336 31.16 5.23 1.57
N ARG A 337 30.74 5.71 2.74
CA ARG A 337 29.95 4.91 3.69
C ARG A 337 28.62 4.43 3.09
N VAL A 338 27.96 5.27 2.28
CA VAL A 338 26.74 4.88 1.54
C VAL A 338 27.05 3.79 0.52
N VAL A 339 28.13 3.93 -0.26
CA VAL A 339 28.58 2.90 -1.22
C VAL A 339 28.86 1.58 -0.52
N VAL A 340 29.58 1.59 0.60
CA VAL A 340 29.86 0.39 1.40
C VAL A 340 28.56 -0.25 1.90
N SER A 341 27.62 0.56 2.37
CA SER A 341 26.30 0.08 2.84
C SER A 341 25.51 -0.60 1.73
N ILE A 342 25.44 0.01 0.53
CA ILE A 342 24.79 -0.59 -0.63
C ILE A 342 25.45 -1.93 -1.00
N LYS A 343 26.79 -1.98 -1.03
CA LYS A 343 27.52 -3.22 -1.36
C LYS A 343 27.26 -4.33 -0.35
N ALA A 344 27.26 -4.01 0.94
CA ALA A 344 26.98 -4.96 2.01
C ALA A 344 25.56 -5.54 1.90
N LEU A 345 24.55 -4.68 1.72
CA LEU A 345 23.14 -5.09 1.61
C LEU A 345 22.88 -5.94 0.36
N CYS A 346 23.39 -5.52 -0.79
CA CYS A 346 23.07 -6.17 -2.06
C CYS A 346 23.89 -7.43 -2.32
N SER A 347 25.17 -7.49 -1.94
CA SER A 347 26.03 -8.63 -2.27
C SER A 347 25.52 -9.95 -1.69
N GLY A 348 25.01 -9.95 -0.46
CA GLY A 348 24.40 -11.14 0.16
C GLY A 348 23.16 -11.62 -0.60
N GLN A 349 22.24 -10.69 -0.92
CA GLN A 349 21.03 -10.99 -1.69
C GLN A 349 21.33 -11.50 -3.11
N LEU A 350 22.30 -10.89 -3.79
CA LEU A 350 22.73 -11.30 -5.12
C LEU A 350 23.36 -12.70 -5.15
N ARG A 351 24.13 -13.07 -4.12
CA ARG A 351 24.67 -14.44 -3.97
C ARG A 351 23.54 -15.45 -3.75
N GLN A 352 22.57 -15.12 -2.91
CA GLN A 352 21.49 -16.04 -2.53
C GLN A 352 20.48 -16.26 -3.67
N ARG A 353 19.98 -15.19 -4.29
CA ARG A 353 18.88 -15.26 -5.27
C ARG A 353 19.34 -15.38 -6.72
N GLN A 354 20.57 -14.97 -7.00
CA GLN A 354 21.13 -14.80 -8.35
C GLN A 354 20.16 -14.08 -9.32
N THR A 355 19.43 -13.08 -8.82
CA THR A 355 18.42 -12.34 -9.59
C THR A 355 19.09 -11.60 -10.75
N GLY A 356 18.50 -11.71 -11.95
CA GLY A 356 19.07 -11.10 -13.15
C GLY A 356 19.98 -12.03 -13.96
N PHE A 357 20.26 -13.24 -13.48
CA PHE A 357 20.81 -14.32 -14.32
C PHE A 357 19.72 -14.99 -15.14
N GLY A 358 20.03 -15.31 -16.40
CA GLY A 358 19.15 -16.08 -17.28
C GLY A 358 19.92 -16.75 -18.41
N ARG A 359 19.24 -17.63 -19.16
CA ARG A 359 19.79 -18.31 -20.35
C ARG A 359 19.12 -17.75 -21.59
N ASP A 360 19.89 -17.44 -22.65
CA ASP A 360 19.38 -16.82 -23.87
C ASP A 360 19.67 -17.61 -25.16
N GLY A 361 19.56 -18.94 -25.12
CA GLY A 361 19.76 -19.82 -26.29
C GLY A 361 21.18 -19.84 -26.88
N LYS A 362 22.01 -18.85 -26.55
CA LYS A 362 23.41 -18.66 -26.92
C LYS A 362 24.37 -18.86 -25.74
N GLY A 363 23.86 -18.78 -24.52
CA GLY A 363 24.58 -19.06 -23.28
C GLY A 363 23.86 -18.46 -22.09
N MET A 364 24.60 -18.29 -21.00
CA MET A 364 24.14 -17.57 -19.81
C MET A 364 24.40 -16.07 -19.95
N LYS A 365 23.49 -15.27 -19.41
CA LYS A 365 23.57 -13.81 -19.30
C LYS A 365 23.29 -13.38 -17.86
N TYR A 366 23.88 -12.27 -17.45
CA TYR A 366 23.61 -11.62 -16.17
C TYR A 366 23.44 -10.12 -16.36
N ALA A 367 22.92 -9.43 -15.34
CA ALA A 367 22.74 -7.99 -15.37
C ALA A 367 24.06 -7.25 -15.08
N ASP A 368 24.40 -6.22 -15.84
CA ASP A 368 25.70 -5.53 -15.77
C ASP A 368 26.07 -5.01 -14.36
N TYR A 369 25.07 -4.73 -13.51
CA TYR A 369 25.29 -4.24 -12.14
C TYR A 369 26.02 -5.23 -11.23
N TYR A 370 26.10 -6.53 -11.57
CA TYR A 370 26.88 -7.51 -10.80
C TYR A 370 28.35 -7.09 -10.65
N ASN A 371 28.88 -6.42 -11.67
CA ASN A 371 30.24 -5.87 -11.67
C ASN A 371 30.47 -4.76 -10.62
N LEU A 372 29.40 -4.18 -10.04
CA LEU A 372 29.51 -3.16 -9.00
C LEU A 372 29.70 -3.77 -7.60
N PHE A 373 29.39 -5.05 -7.43
CA PHE A 373 29.31 -5.73 -6.12
C PHE A 373 30.38 -6.80 -5.91
N PHE A 374 30.87 -7.41 -6.99
CA PHE A 374 31.81 -8.52 -6.93
C PHE A 374 33.09 -8.21 -7.70
N ASP A 375 34.21 -8.70 -7.18
CA ASP A 375 35.41 -8.88 -7.98
C ASP A 375 35.24 -10.05 -8.95
N ASP A 376 36.17 -10.20 -9.91
CA ASP A 376 36.04 -11.21 -10.96
C ASP A 376 35.88 -12.63 -10.37
N PRO A 377 36.68 -13.09 -9.39
CA PRO A 377 36.49 -14.41 -8.77
C PRO A 377 35.16 -14.55 -8.03
N GLY A 378 34.74 -13.52 -7.29
CA GLY A 378 33.44 -13.52 -6.60
C GLY A 378 32.28 -13.63 -7.58
N LEU A 379 32.35 -12.93 -8.73
CA LEU A 379 31.33 -12.99 -9.77
C LEU A 379 31.32 -14.36 -10.46
N MET A 380 32.48 -14.97 -10.70
CA MET A 380 32.57 -16.33 -11.22
C MET A 380 31.90 -17.34 -10.29
N GLN A 381 32.04 -17.18 -8.97
CA GLN A 381 31.36 -18.06 -8.00
C GLN A 381 29.83 -17.93 -8.10
N VAL A 382 29.31 -16.70 -8.17
CA VAL A 382 27.87 -16.46 -8.32
C VAL A 382 27.35 -16.98 -9.65
N ALA A 383 28.13 -16.82 -10.73
CA ALA A 383 27.80 -17.37 -12.04
C ALA A 383 27.73 -18.90 -12.05
N LEU A 384 28.60 -19.57 -11.29
CA LEU A 384 28.54 -21.02 -11.11
C LEU A 384 27.24 -21.44 -10.41
N ASP A 385 26.90 -20.78 -9.30
CA ASP A 385 25.68 -21.05 -8.55
C ASP A 385 24.42 -20.84 -9.43
N ALA A 386 24.38 -19.74 -10.18
CA ALA A 386 23.31 -19.46 -11.13
C ALA A 386 23.22 -20.50 -12.25
N THR A 387 24.37 -20.92 -12.81
CA THR A 387 24.42 -21.92 -13.88
C THR A 387 23.86 -23.26 -13.42
N LEU A 388 24.27 -23.72 -12.23
CA LEU A 388 23.78 -24.98 -11.66
C LEU A 388 22.29 -24.92 -11.29
N ARG A 389 21.80 -23.74 -10.85
CA ARG A 389 20.36 -23.52 -10.61
C ARG A 389 19.54 -23.57 -11.90
N ILE A 390 20.00 -22.90 -12.96
CA ILE A 390 19.29 -22.78 -14.25
C ILE A 390 19.35 -24.10 -15.05
N LEU A 391 20.48 -24.80 -14.96
CA LEU A 391 20.74 -26.11 -15.58
C LEU A 391 20.71 -27.20 -14.52
N ARG A 392 19.60 -27.28 -13.77
CA ARG A 392 19.40 -28.28 -12.72
C ARG A 392 19.42 -29.71 -13.28
N VAL A 393 19.82 -30.66 -12.44
CA VAL A 393 19.78 -32.10 -12.75
C VAL A 393 18.33 -32.50 -13.10
N GLY A 394 18.15 -33.19 -14.23
CA GLY A 394 16.83 -33.57 -14.75
C GLY A 394 16.26 -32.65 -15.85
N LYS A 395 16.90 -31.50 -16.14
CA LYS A 395 16.54 -30.67 -17.30
C LYS A 395 17.09 -31.30 -18.60
N PRO A 396 16.37 -31.24 -19.74
CA PRO A 396 16.88 -31.74 -21.01
C PRO A 396 18.20 -31.07 -21.41
N SER A 397 19.17 -31.88 -21.79
CA SER A 397 20.47 -31.42 -22.27
C SER A 397 20.36 -30.90 -23.71
N VAL A 398 21.17 -29.91 -24.05
CA VAL A 398 21.35 -29.45 -25.44
C VAL A 398 22.65 -29.94 -26.05
N ALA A 399 23.47 -30.69 -25.30
CA ALA A 399 24.78 -31.17 -25.72
C ALA A 399 24.69 -31.92 -27.05
N THR A 400 23.73 -32.84 -27.20
CA THR A 400 23.52 -33.59 -28.45
C THR A 400 23.28 -32.67 -29.65
N SER A 401 22.43 -31.65 -29.49
CA SER A 401 22.18 -30.66 -30.54
C SER A 401 23.43 -29.86 -30.91
N ARG A 402 24.32 -29.56 -29.93
CA ARG A 402 25.58 -28.85 -30.18
C ARG A 402 26.60 -29.74 -30.89
N SER A 403 26.68 -31.02 -30.51
CA SER A 403 27.47 -32.07 -31.16
C SER A 403 27.07 -32.23 -32.63
N GLU A 404 25.77 -32.38 -32.92
CA GLU A 404 25.25 -32.48 -34.28
C GLU A 404 25.59 -31.25 -35.14
N ASN A 405 25.59 -30.05 -34.57
CA ASN A 405 25.96 -28.84 -35.30
C ASN A 405 27.46 -28.81 -35.64
N LEU A 406 28.33 -29.28 -34.75
CA LEU A 406 29.76 -29.45 -35.05
C LEU A 406 29.98 -30.47 -36.17
N VAL A 407 29.26 -31.60 -36.14
CA VAL A 407 29.30 -32.60 -37.22
C VAL A 407 28.77 -32.03 -38.54
N LYS A 408 27.74 -31.16 -38.52
CA LYS A 408 27.29 -30.45 -39.73
C LYS A 408 28.38 -29.53 -40.30
N PHE A 409 29.14 -28.84 -39.46
CA PHE A 409 30.29 -28.05 -39.92
C PHE A 409 31.40 -28.93 -40.53
N GLN A 410 31.61 -30.16 -40.02
CA GLN A 410 32.50 -31.12 -40.68
C GLN A 410 31.99 -31.55 -42.06
N GLN A 411 30.69 -31.86 -42.17
CA GLN A 411 30.07 -32.24 -43.45
C GLN A 411 30.15 -31.12 -44.51
N GLN A 412 30.25 -29.87 -44.07
CA GLN A 412 30.43 -28.69 -44.92
C GLN A 412 31.90 -28.39 -45.26
N ASN A 413 32.85 -29.24 -44.85
CA ASN A 413 34.30 -29.02 -44.96
C ASN A 413 34.81 -27.76 -44.25
N VAL A 414 34.06 -27.27 -43.24
CA VAL A 414 34.47 -26.14 -42.40
C VAL A 414 35.38 -26.61 -41.27
N LEU A 415 35.13 -27.82 -40.75
CA LEU A 415 35.95 -28.50 -39.76
C LEU A 415 36.64 -29.73 -40.36
N PRO A 416 37.85 -30.12 -39.89
CA PRO A 416 38.55 -31.32 -40.36
C PRO A 416 37.75 -32.61 -40.11
N ALA A 417 37.78 -33.53 -41.09
CA ALA A 417 37.01 -34.78 -41.04
C ALA A 417 37.66 -35.87 -40.16
N ASP A 418 38.94 -35.72 -39.81
CA ASP A 418 39.71 -36.62 -38.97
C ASP A 418 39.46 -36.42 -37.46
N PHE A 419 38.78 -35.34 -37.08
CA PHE A 419 38.42 -35.07 -35.69
C PHE A 419 37.06 -35.69 -35.32
N ASP A 420 36.94 -36.19 -34.10
CA ASP A 420 35.66 -36.64 -33.55
C ASP A 420 35.04 -35.56 -32.67
N PHE A 421 33.93 -34.98 -33.12
CA PHE A 421 33.14 -33.99 -32.37
C PHE A 421 31.84 -34.56 -31.79
N LYS A 422 31.67 -35.89 -31.78
CA LYS A 422 30.50 -36.51 -31.15
C LYS A 422 30.69 -36.56 -29.64
N PHE A 423 29.65 -36.16 -28.91
CA PHE A 423 29.57 -36.34 -27.46
C PHE A 423 28.15 -36.73 -27.02
N SER A 424 28.07 -37.37 -25.85
CA SER A 424 26.85 -37.94 -25.26
C SER A 424 25.86 -36.87 -24.78
N ASP A 425 24.59 -37.25 -24.65
CA ASP A 425 23.57 -36.38 -24.07
C ASP A 425 23.73 -36.29 -22.55
N ASP A 426 24.37 -35.23 -22.07
CA ASP A 426 24.70 -35.06 -20.66
C ASP A 426 24.62 -33.59 -20.23
N ILE A 427 23.72 -33.30 -19.29
CA ILE A 427 23.51 -31.94 -18.76
C ILE A 427 24.77 -31.37 -18.09
N ARG A 428 25.68 -32.22 -17.61
CA ARG A 428 26.96 -31.79 -17.03
C ARG A 428 27.86 -31.12 -18.08
N ILE A 429 27.74 -31.51 -19.36
CA ILE A 429 28.41 -30.84 -20.48
C ILE A 429 27.88 -29.41 -20.60
N ASP A 430 26.55 -29.24 -20.62
CA ASP A 430 25.93 -27.91 -20.69
C ASP A 430 26.35 -27.02 -19.50
N GLN A 431 26.39 -27.59 -18.28
CA GLN A 431 26.77 -26.88 -17.06
C GLN A 431 28.21 -26.34 -17.15
N ILE A 432 29.17 -27.19 -17.53
CA ILE A 432 30.57 -26.77 -17.65
C ILE A 432 30.73 -25.80 -18.81
N ALA A 433 30.10 -26.06 -19.95
CA ALA A 433 30.29 -25.29 -21.15
C ALA A 433 29.72 -23.87 -21.04
N GLU A 434 28.48 -23.75 -20.56
CA GLU A 434 27.86 -22.42 -20.37
C GLU A 434 28.51 -21.65 -19.22
N PHE A 435 29.01 -22.34 -18.19
CA PHE A 435 29.81 -21.69 -17.15
C PHE A 435 31.14 -21.17 -17.69
N GLY A 436 31.88 -22.01 -18.42
CA GLY A 436 33.15 -21.65 -19.07
C GLY A 436 33.01 -20.45 -20.01
N ASP A 437 31.88 -20.39 -20.72
CA ASP A 437 31.55 -19.27 -21.59
C ASP A 437 31.34 -17.95 -20.84
N VAL A 438 30.61 -17.99 -19.73
CA VAL A 438 30.37 -16.80 -18.89
C VAL A 438 31.67 -16.25 -18.35
N ILE A 439 32.52 -17.12 -17.79
CA ILE A 439 33.77 -16.66 -17.19
C ILE A 439 34.75 -16.12 -18.25
N SER A 440 34.74 -16.67 -19.47
CA SER A 440 35.65 -16.24 -20.54
C SER A 440 35.15 -15.02 -21.31
N ARG A 441 34.00 -15.11 -21.99
CA ARG A 441 33.53 -14.05 -22.91
C ARG A 441 32.80 -12.93 -22.18
N LYS A 442 32.14 -13.21 -21.05
CA LYS A 442 31.36 -12.20 -20.32
C LYS A 442 32.20 -11.53 -19.23
N ILE A 443 32.60 -12.26 -18.19
CA ILE A 443 33.31 -11.68 -17.03
C ILE A 443 34.68 -11.14 -17.47
N TRP A 444 35.54 -12.02 -18.00
CA TRP A 444 36.88 -11.58 -18.42
C TRP A 444 36.85 -10.69 -19.66
N GLY A 445 36.01 -11.00 -20.64
CA GLY A 445 35.82 -10.17 -21.83
C GLY A 445 35.38 -8.72 -21.52
N GLU A 446 34.43 -8.53 -20.59
CA GLU A 446 34.03 -7.20 -20.13
C GLU A 446 35.14 -6.47 -19.38
N ARG A 447 35.91 -7.18 -18.54
CA ARG A 447 37.08 -6.62 -17.85
C ARG A 447 38.10 -6.08 -18.86
N LEU A 448 38.42 -6.84 -19.90
CA LEU A 448 39.31 -6.41 -20.98
C LEU A 448 38.74 -5.19 -21.73
N ALA A 449 37.45 -5.16 -22.02
CA ALA A 449 36.82 -4.01 -22.65
C ALA A 449 36.90 -2.73 -21.80
N LYS A 450 36.78 -2.85 -20.47
CA LYS A 450 36.98 -1.74 -19.51
C LYS A 450 38.43 -1.27 -19.49
N ILE A 451 39.39 -2.20 -19.48
CA ILE A 451 40.82 -1.88 -19.58
C ILE A 451 41.11 -1.12 -20.88
N GLU A 452 40.62 -1.60 -22.02
CA GLU A 452 40.79 -0.92 -23.31
C GLU A 452 40.16 0.48 -23.33
N THR A 453 39.03 0.67 -22.66
CA THR A 453 38.40 1.99 -22.51
C THR A 453 39.27 2.92 -21.66
N ALA A 454 39.83 2.42 -20.55
CA ALA A 454 40.76 3.19 -19.72
C ALA A 454 42.05 3.54 -20.49
N ARG A 455 42.57 2.63 -21.32
CA ARG A 455 43.73 2.88 -22.21
C ARG A 455 43.45 3.95 -23.25
N LYS A 456 42.23 4.01 -23.80
CA LYS A 456 41.83 5.09 -24.73
C LYS A 456 41.82 6.46 -24.04
N GLN A 457 41.45 6.52 -22.77
CA GLN A 457 41.47 7.73 -21.96
C GLN A 457 42.88 8.10 -21.49
N ASN A 458 43.70 7.10 -21.16
CA ASN A 458 45.09 7.27 -20.74
C ASN A 458 46.05 6.40 -21.57
N LYS A 459 46.62 6.99 -22.62
CA LYS A 459 47.53 6.32 -23.56
C LYS A 459 48.83 5.79 -22.94
N LYS A 460 49.15 6.13 -21.69
CA LYS A 460 50.35 5.63 -20.98
C LYS A 460 50.17 4.23 -20.38
N LEU A 461 48.94 3.71 -20.35
CA LEU A 461 48.66 2.38 -19.81
C LEU A 461 49.11 1.26 -20.78
N PRO A 462 49.84 0.23 -20.29
CA PRO A 462 50.33 -0.86 -21.12
C PRO A 462 49.19 -1.69 -21.72
N ALA A 463 49.46 -2.40 -22.82
CA ALA A 463 48.50 -3.33 -23.40
C ALA A 463 48.30 -4.55 -22.48
N PRO A 464 47.06 -5.03 -22.28
CA PRO A 464 46.82 -6.22 -21.48
C PRO A 464 47.44 -7.43 -22.18
N VAL A 465 48.03 -8.33 -21.40
CA VAL A 465 48.57 -9.59 -21.91
C VAL A 465 47.41 -10.44 -22.44
N ALA A 466 47.51 -10.88 -23.70
CA ALA A 466 46.51 -11.76 -24.29
C ALA A 466 46.61 -13.15 -23.65
N ILE A 467 45.53 -13.58 -22.98
CA ILE A 467 45.39 -14.92 -22.42
C ILE A 467 44.15 -15.56 -23.03
N ASP A 468 44.36 -16.75 -23.61
CA ASP A 468 43.29 -17.65 -24.01
C ASP A 468 42.92 -18.55 -22.80
N LEU A 469 41.75 -18.26 -22.23
CA LEU A 469 41.26 -18.99 -21.05
C LEU A 469 40.85 -20.42 -21.37
N VAL A 470 40.39 -20.72 -22.60
CA VAL A 470 40.01 -22.07 -23.01
C VAL A 470 41.27 -22.94 -23.06
N GLN A 471 42.34 -22.41 -23.68
CA GLN A 471 43.64 -23.09 -23.70
C GLN A 471 44.17 -23.34 -22.28
N LYS A 472 44.13 -22.33 -21.40
CA LYS A 472 44.64 -22.46 -20.03
C LYS A 472 43.87 -23.49 -19.19
N VAL A 473 42.57 -23.60 -19.39
CA VAL A 473 41.75 -24.62 -18.71
C VAL A 473 42.00 -26.00 -19.29
N ALA A 474 42.16 -26.14 -20.60
CA ALA A 474 42.55 -27.42 -21.21
C ALA A 474 43.92 -27.91 -20.71
N GLU A 475 44.91 -27.02 -20.58
CA GLU A 475 46.21 -27.31 -19.97
C GLU A 475 46.05 -27.78 -18.51
N PHE A 476 45.26 -27.07 -17.71
CA PHE A 476 45.00 -27.42 -16.31
C PHE A 476 44.31 -28.78 -16.13
N TRP A 477 43.43 -29.14 -17.06
CA TRP A 477 42.74 -30.44 -17.06
C TRP A 477 43.54 -31.57 -17.71
N ASN A 478 44.79 -31.33 -18.12
CA ASN A 478 45.63 -32.29 -18.86
C ASN A 478 45.03 -32.73 -20.20
N LEU A 479 44.25 -31.86 -20.85
CA LEU A 479 43.57 -32.09 -22.14
C LEU A 479 44.26 -31.35 -23.29
N SER A 480 45.56 -31.06 -23.16
CA SER A 480 46.33 -30.30 -24.16
C SER A 480 46.38 -30.97 -25.54
N GLU A 481 46.17 -32.30 -25.59
CA GLU A 481 46.09 -33.06 -26.83
C GLU A 481 44.89 -32.66 -27.73
N TYR A 482 43.85 -32.06 -27.13
CA TYR A 482 42.63 -31.62 -27.84
C TYR A 482 42.66 -30.16 -28.29
N LEU A 483 43.77 -29.42 -28.06
CA LEU A 483 43.93 -28.03 -28.49
C LEU A 483 43.82 -27.82 -30.01
N PRO A 484 44.30 -28.73 -30.90
CA PRO A 484 44.10 -28.58 -32.34
C PRO A 484 42.62 -28.52 -32.74
N GLN A 485 41.78 -29.35 -32.12
CA GLN A 485 40.34 -29.41 -32.34
C GLN A 485 39.66 -28.13 -31.84
N ILE A 486 40.04 -27.66 -30.65
CA ILE A 486 39.52 -26.41 -30.07
C ILE A 486 39.83 -25.22 -30.99
N ARG A 487 41.08 -25.09 -31.47
CA ARG A 487 41.48 -24.03 -32.41
C ARG A 487 40.72 -24.09 -33.73
N ALA A 488 40.42 -25.29 -34.23
CA ALA A 488 39.59 -25.46 -35.42
C ALA A 488 38.15 -24.98 -35.17
N ILE A 489 37.58 -25.25 -33.99
CA ILE A 489 36.25 -24.78 -33.60
C ILE A 489 36.19 -23.24 -33.50
N GLU A 490 37.18 -22.61 -32.87
CA GLU A 490 37.22 -21.15 -32.73
C GLU A 490 37.26 -20.42 -34.08
N ARG A 491 37.86 -21.03 -35.10
CA ARG A 491 37.99 -20.47 -36.45
C ARG A 491 36.80 -20.74 -37.36
N ILE A 492 35.75 -21.44 -36.92
CA ILE A 492 34.57 -21.76 -37.76
C ILE A 492 34.01 -20.53 -38.49
N ASN A 493 33.87 -19.39 -37.80
CA ASN A 493 33.34 -18.17 -38.42
C ASN A 493 34.28 -17.56 -39.48
N GLU A 494 35.60 -17.71 -39.32
CA GLU A 494 36.60 -17.30 -40.31
C GLU A 494 36.54 -18.24 -41.51
N SER A 495 36.56 -19.55 -41.26
CA SER A 495 36.49 -20.59 -42.30
C SER A 495 35.19 -20.51 -43.12
N LEU A 496 34.05 -20.22 -42.50
CA LEU A 496 32.78 -19.95 -43.21
C LEU A 496 32.90 -18.75 -44.16
N ARG A 497 33.58 -17.68 -43.75
CA ARG A 497 33.81 -16.49 -44.59
C ARG A 497 34.78 -16.78 -45.73
N GLU A 498 35.88 -17.49 -45.45
CA GLU A 498 36.88 -17.89 -46.44
C GLU A 498 36.26 -18.81 -47.51
N LEU A 499 35.41 -19.75 -47.10
CA LEU A 499 34.69 -20.66 -47.98
C LEU A 499 33.44 -20.04 -48.64
N LYS A 500 33.12 -18.77 -48.35
CA LYS A 500 31.93 -18.05 -48.84
C LYS A 500 30.60 -18.78 -48.55
N LEU A 501 30.54 -19.56 -47.48
CA LEU A 501 29.34 -20.27 -47.04
C LEU A 501 28.46 -19.35 -46.19
N LYS A 502 27.14 -19.47 -46.32
CA LYS A 502 26.20 -18.72 -45.48
C LYS A 502 26.11 -19.36 -44.10
N GLY A 503 26.39 -18.60 -43.05
CA GLY A 503 26.21 -19.04 -41.66
C GLY A 503 27.08 -18.29 -40.67
N ASN A 504 26.89 -18.58 -39.38
CA ASN A 504 27.80 -18.26 -38.29
C ASN A 504 27.52 -19.21 -37.12
N THR A 505 28.38 -19.23 -36.12
CA THR A 505 28.19 -20.05 -34.90
C THR A 505 27.02 -19.58 -34.03
N GLY A 506 26.34 -18.49 -34.39
CA GLY A 506 25.23 -17.91 -33.62
C GLY A 506 25.64 -17.28 -32.29
N GLY A 507 26.94 -17.27 -31.97
CA GLY A 507 27.46 -16.91 -30.65
C GLY A 507 27.48 -18.08 -29.65
N VAL A 508 27.20 -19.30 -30.08
CA VAL A 508 27.28 -20.51 -29.24
C VAL A 508 28.76 -20.85 -28.95
N PRO A 509 29.14 -21.15 -27.69
CA PRO A 509 30.52 -21.43 -27.30
C PRO A 509 30.91 -22.91 -27.54
N TYR A 510 30.94 -23.33 -28.81
CA TYR A 510 31.17 -24.73 -29.17
C TYR A 510 32.50 -25.31 -28.63
N GLU A 511 33.52 -24.47 -28.51
CA GLU A 511 34.83 -24.79 -27.96
C GLU A 511 34.73 -25.30 -26.51
N TRP A 512 33.86 -24.67 -25.72
CA TRP A 512 33.59 -25.05 -24.35
C TRP A 512 32.75 -26.33 -24.25
N TYR A 513 31.77 -26.53 -25.14
CA TYR A 513 30.99 -27.77 -25.21
C TYR A 513 31.90 -28.97 -25.53
N TYR A 514 32.81 -28.82 -26.49
CA TYR A 514 33.76 -29.85 -26.84
C TYR A 514 34.73 -30.17 -25.69
N LEU A 515 35.32 -29.15 -25.07
CA LEU A 515 36.24 -29.32 -23.95
C LEU A 515 35.55 -29.95 -22.73
N ALA A 516 34.32 -29.55 -22.42
CA ALA A 516 33.52 -30.12 -21.35
C ALA A 516 33.22 -31.61 -21.57
N ALA A 517 32.86 -32.00 -22.79
CA ALA A 517 32.63 -33.39 -23.15
C ALA A 517 33.89 -34.25 -22.95
N LYS A 518 35.04 -33.80 -23.47
CA LYS A 518 36.31 -34.53 -23.30
C LYS A 518 36.73 -34.62 -21.83
N TYR A 519 36.50 -33.59 -21.04
CA TYR A 519 36.77 -33.64 -19.61
C TYR A 519 35.96 -34.74 -18.90
N LEU A 520 34.66 -34.86 -19.19
CA LEU A 520 33.79 -35.86 -18.58
C LEU A 520 34.06 -37.29 -19.08
N GLU A 521 34.48 -37.45 -20.35
CA GLU A 521 34.94 -38.73 -20.89
C GLU A 521 36.18 -39.26 -20.13
N HIS A 522 37.13 -38.38 -19.80
CA HIS A 522 38.36 -38.73 -19.05
C HIS A 522 38.13 -38.87 -17.53
N HIS A 523 37.00 -38.39 -17.01
CA HIS A 523 36.66 -38.45 -15.59
C HIS A 523 35.28 -39.10 -15.36
N PRO A 524 35.12 -40.39 -15.68
CA PRO A 524 33.86 -41.08 -15.47
C PRO A 524 33.51 -41.12 -13.98
N GLY A 525 32.26 -40.81 -13.64
CA GLY A 525 31.75 -40.87 -12.25
C GLY A 525 31.60 -39.51 -11.54
N ILE A 526 31.83 -38.37 -12.20
CA ILE A 526 31.53 -37.04 -11.63
C ILE A 526 30.02 -36.84 -11.55
N GLU A 527 29.42 -37.00 -10.36
CA GLU A 527 27.99 -36.73 -10.16
C GLU A 527 27.65 -35.23 -10.17
N SER A 528 28.52 -34.39 -9.62
CA SER A 528 28.36 -32.94 -9.55
C SER A 528 29.61 -32.22 -10.04
N VAL A 529 29.42 -31.29 -10.99
CA VAL A 529 30.52 -30.50 -11.57
C VAL A 529 30.97 -29.33 -10.68
N ARG A 530 30.29 -29.07 -9.56
CA ARG A 530 30.55 -27.92 -8.67
C ARG A 530 32.02 -27.82 -8.25
N LYS A 531 32.59 -28.88 -7.66
CA LYS A 531 33.98 -28.91 -7.19
C LYS A 531 34.97 -28.72 -8.35
N THR A 532 34.66 -29.24 -9.53
CA THR A 532 35.48 -29.08 -10.73
C THR A 532 35.49 -27.62 -11.18
N CYS A 533 34.31 -27.00 -11.27
CA CYS A 533 34.19 -25.60 -11.67
C CYS A 533 34.82 -24.65 -10.63
N GLU A 534 34.72 -24.92 -9.32
CA GLU A 534 35.40 -24.14 -8.27
C GLU A 534 36.94 -24.16 -8.42
N LYS A 535 37.51 -25.30 -8.81
CA LYS A 535 38.94 -25.40 -9.15
C LYS A 535 39.29 -24.58 -10.39
N VAL A 536 38.42 -24.58 -11.41
CA VAL A 536 38.60 -23.73 -12.60
C VAL A 536 38.58 -22.25 -12.24
N ILE A 537 37.68 -21.81 -11.35
CA ILE A 537 37.65 -20.41 -10.86
C ILE A 537 38.99 -20.04 -10.24
N THR A 538 39.49 -20.89 -9.33
CA THR A 538 40.78 -20.66 -8.66
C THR A 538 41.92 -20.54 -9.65
N GLN A 539 41.94 -21.43 -10.65
CA GLN A 539 42.98 -21.45 -11.68
C GLN A 539 42.90 -20.22 -12.61
N ILE A 540 41.72 -19.85 -13.08
CA ILE A 540 41.53 -18.66 -13.93
C ILE A 540 41.89 -17.40 -13.16
N ALA A 541 41.46 -17.28 -11.90
CA ALA A 541 41.78 -16.15 -11.04
C ALA A 541 43.30 -15.96 -10.87
N ALA A 542 44.07 -17.05 -10.80
CA ALA A 542 45.52 -17.00 -10.73
C ALA A 542 46.16 -16.35 -11.98
N PHE A 543 45.53 -16.50 -13.15
CA PHE A 543 46.01 -15.90 -14.40
C PHE A 543 45.48 -14.48 -14.63
N THR A 544 44.22 -14.21 -14.30
CA THR A 544 43.55 -12.95 -14.65
C THR A 544 43.80 -11.84 -13.64
N ARG A 545 43.91 -12.16 -12.35
CA ARG A 545 44.07 -11.18 -11.27
C ARG A 545 45.35 -10.33 -11.41
N PRO A 546 46.53 -10.90 -11.71
CA PRO A 546 47.74 -10.09 -11.92
C PRO A 546 47.61 -9.09 -13.08
N ILE A 547 46.84 -9.44 -14.11
CA ILE A 547 46.58 -8.55 -15.25
C ILE A 547 45.60 -7.45 -14.84
N ALA A 548 44.51 -7.80 -14.14
CA ALA A 548 43.50 -6.83 -13.73
C ALA A 548 44.06 -5.81 -12.73
N ASP A 549 44.83 -6.26 -11.74
CA ASP A 549 45.41 -5.41 -10.68
C ASP A 549 46.46 -4.41 -11.22
N ALA A 550 46.99 -4.63 -12.43
CA ALA A 550 47.88 -3.70 -13.10
C ALA A 550 47.18 -2.41 -13.58
N TYR A 551 45.84 -2.36 -13.53
CA TYR A 551 45.04 -1.22 -14.00
C TYR A 551 44.13 -0.68 -12.89
N GLN A 552 44.21 0.63 -12.64
CA GLN A 552 43.29 1.32 -11.74
C GLN A 552 42.03 1.74 -12.50
N LEU A 553 40.99 0.91 -12.43
CA LEU A 553 39.70 1.18 -13.08
C LEU A 553 38.76 1.94 -12.14
N PRO A 554 37.86 2.80 -12.66
CA PRO A 554 36.81 3.40 -11.86
C PRO A 554 35.90 2.33 -11.24
N ASP A 555 35.48 2.54 -10.00
CA ASP A 555 34.65 1.59 -9.25
C ASP A 555 33.15 1.65 -9.58
N GLY A 556 32.74 2.62 -10.41
CA GLY A 556 31.37 2.78 -10.90
C GLY A 556 30.43 3.59 -10.00
N TRP A 557 30.90 4.16 -8.88
CA TRP A 557 30.03 4.83 -7.89
C TRP A 557 30.15 6.37 -7.84
N ASN A 558 30.85 6.99 -8.78
CA ASN A 558 31.13 8.43 -8.76
C ASN A 558 29.86 9.30 -8.76
N ASP A 559 28.90 9.01 -9.63
CA ASP A 559 27.64 9.78 -9.68
C ASP A 559 26.86 9.66 -8.37
N LEU A 560 26.91 8.49 -7.71
CA LEU A 560 26.29 8.32 -6.39
C LEU A 560 26.97 9.17 -5.34
N ARG A 561 28.31 9.22 -5.33
CA ARG A 561 29.05 10.08 -4.40
C ARG A 561 28.69 11.55 -4.60
N GLU A 562 28.65 12.00 -5.85
CA GLU A 562 28.25 13.37 -6.19
C GLU A 562 26.80 13.65 -5.79
N TRP A 563 25.88 12.70 -5.96
CA TRP A 563 24.50 12.82 -5.49
C TRP A 563 24.43 12.95 -3.98
N CYS A 564 25.12 12.09 -3.21
CA CYS A 564 25.21 12.18 -1.75
C CYS A 564 25.72 13.57 -1.30
N ASP A 565 26.78 14.07 -1.93
CA ASP A 565 27.34 15.38 -1.62
C ASP A 565 26.42 16.55 -1.95
N ARG A 566 25.36 16.33 -2.75
CA ARG A 566 24.34 17.33 -3.05
C ARG A 566 23.16 17.24 -2.09
N VAL A 567 22.65 16.03 -1.81
CA VAL A 567 21.39 15.86 -1.07
C VAL A 567 21.55 15.90 0.44
N ILE A 568 22.74 15.56 0.98
CA ILE A 568 22.98 15.54 2.44
C ILE A 568 23.09 16.96 2.99
N MET A 569 22.29 17.24 4.01
CA MET A 569 22.28 18.47 4.80
C MET A 569 22.56 18.18 6.27
N LEU A 570 23.49 18.93 6.87
CA LEU A 570 23.89 18.86 8.28
C LEU A 570 23.70 20.24 8.95
N PRO A 571 23.46 20.31 10.28
CA PRO A 571 23.05 21.49 11.06
C PRO A 571 24.07 22.65 11.18
N SER A 572 24.97 22.83 10.21
CA SER A 572 25.91 23.95 10.16
C SER A 572 26.29 24.37 8.72
N ALA A 573 25.66 23.79 7.70
CA ALA A 573 25.85 24.23 6.32
C ALA A 573 25.06 25.53 6.09
N THR A 574 25.75 26.65 5.83
CA THR A 574 25.13 27.97 5.59
C THR A 574 24.04 27.90 4.51
N LEU A 575 22.81 28.33 4.85
CA LEU A 575 21.63 28.32 3.98
C LEU A 575 21.87 29.04 2.63
N GLU A 576 22.71 30.07 2.62
CA GLU A 576 23.09 30.83 1.42
C GLU A 576 23.89 30.00 0.40
N GLN A 577 24.79 29.12 0.87
CA GLN A 577 25.50 28.18 0.00
C GLN A 577 24.56 27.15 -0.62
N SER A 578 23.49 26.78 0.10
CA SER A 578 22.46 25.86 -0.38
C SER A 578 21.67 26.47 -1.54
N ILE A 579 21.15 27.70 -1.41
CA ILE A 579 20.31 28.34 -2.44
C ILE A 579 21.08 28.55 -3.76
N ALA A 580 22.31 29.06 -3.69
CA ALA A 580 23.15 29.24 -4.87
C ALA A 580 23.47 27.90 -5.57
N LYS A 581 23.70 26.84 -4.80
CA LYS A 581 23.95 25.48 -5.31
C LYS A 581 22.69 24.88 -5.95
N HIS A 582 21.50 25.11 -5.38
CA HIS A 582 20.23 24.66 -5.96
C HIS A 582 19.92 25.35 -7.29
N ALA A 583 20.16 26.66 -7.40
CA ALA A 583 20.00 27.39 -8.66
C ALA A 583 20.93 26.86 -9.76
N ASP A 584 22.21 26.60 -9.44
CA ASP A 584 23.16 26.01 -10.38
C ASP A 584 22.77 24.59 -10.82
N ILE A 585 22.24 23.77 -9.90
CA ILE A 585 21.69 22.44 -10.23
C ILE A 585 20.53 22.57 -11.21
N PHE A 586 19.54 23.41 -10.92
CA PHE A 586 18.40 23.62 -11.80
C PHE A 586 18.84 24.08 -13.20
N LEU A 587 19.80 25.01 -13.28
CA LEU A 587 20.34 25.48 -14.56
C LEU A 587 21.04 24.37 -15.34
N LYS A 588 21.78 23.48 -14.67
CA LYS A 588 22.38 22.29 -15.29
C LYS A 588 21.32 21.32 -15.82
N GLU A 589 20.28 21.04 -15.03
CA GLU A 589 19.17 20.17 -15.44
C GLU A 589 18.41 20.75 -16.64
N LEU A 590 18.10 22.05 -16.60
CA LEU A 590 17.44 22.77 -17.69
C LEU A 590 18.31 22.79 -18.96
N SER A 591 19.61 23.01 -18.83
CA SER A 591 20.57 22.95 -19.94
C SER A 591 20.60 21.56 -20.58
N ASN A 592 20.67 20.50 -19.77
CA ASN A 592 20.63 19.12 -20.25
C ASN A 592 19.29 18.79 -20.94
N TYR A 593 18.16 19.26 -20.38
CA TYR A 593 16.85 19.12 -21.02
C TYR A 593 16.81 19.79 -22.40
N ASN A 594 17.27 21.03 -22.49
CA ASN A 594 17.32 21.77 -23.75
C ASN A 594 18.25 21.10 -24.78
N ASN A 595 19.41 20.58 -24.35
CA ASN A 595 20.33 19.85 -25.21
C ASN A 595 19.77 18.51 -25.69
N ALA A 596 18.95 17.83 -24.88
CA ALA A 596 18.32 16.56 -25.25
C ALA A 596 17.24 16.72 -26.34
N LYS A 597 16.66 17.91 -26.47
CA LYS A 597 15.68 18.25 -27.52
C LYS A 597 16.32 18.72 -28.84
N LYS A 598 17.65 18.91 -28.90
CA LYS A 598 18.36 19.25 -30.15
C LYS A 598 18.43 18.06 -31.11
N SER A 599 18.33 18.32 -32.42
CA SER A 599 18.55 17.34 -33.48
C SER A 599 20.02 17.33 -33.93
N GLY A 600 20.57 16.13 -34.21
CA GLY A 600 21.91 15.98 -34.78
C GLY A 600 23.07 15.97 -33.76
N ARG A 601 24.25 16.46 -34.19
CA ARG A 601 25.52 16.39 -33.46
C ARG A 601 25.47 17.32 -32.24
N GLY A 602 25.70 16.79 -31.04
CA GLY A 602 25.58 17.53 -29.76
C GLY A 602 24.30 17.22 -28.96
N ARG A 603 23.45 16.30 -29.43
CA ARG A 603 22.33 15.75 -28.66
C ARG A 603 22.85 15.00 -27.42
N GLN A 604 22.38 15.40 -26.24
CA GLN A 604 22.61 14.68 -24.99
C GLN A 604 21.46 13.71 -24.69
N LEU A 605 21.77 12.59 -24.03
CA LEU A 605 20.75 11.67 -23.54
C LEU A 605 20.14 12.24 -22.25
N ILE A 606 18.83 12.12 -22.08
CA ILE A 606 18.11 12.50 -20.85
C ILE A 606 17.43 11.29 -20.23
N CYS A 607 17.40 11.23 -18.91
CA CYS A 607 16.66 10.20 -18.20
C CYS A 607 15.16 10.29 -18.51
N SER A 608 14.53 9.14 -18.72
CA SER A 608 13.09 9.04 -18.98
C SER A 608 12.25 9.24 -17.72
N ILE A 609 12.84 9.01 -16.55
CA ILE A 609 12.18 9.09 -15.25
C ILE A 609 12.46 10.46 -14.61
N SER A 610 13.73 10.79 -14.36
CA SER A 610 14.16 12.05 -13.74
C SER A 610 14.66 13.09 -14.76
N HIS A 611 14.96 14.31 -14.31
CA HIS A 611 15.64 15.35 -15.11
C HIS A 611 17.12 15.53 -14.71
N SER A 612 17.63 14.58 -13.92
CA SER A 612 18.91 14.71 -13.25
C SER A 612 20.08 14.82 -14.22
N ALA A 613 21.09 15.62 -13.86
CA ALA A 613 22.27 15.87 -14.68
C ALA A 613 23.35 14.76 -14.67
N TYR A 614 23.07 13.61 -14.06
CA TYR A 614 24.02 12.48 -13.94
C TYR A 614 24.20 11.72 -15.26
N THR A 615 25.18 10.80 -15.30
CA THR A 615 25.47 9.98 -16.49
C THR A 615 24.22 9.22 -16.92
N VAL A 616 23.91 9.29 -18.22
CA VAL A 616 22.73 8.65 -18.81
C VAL A 616 23.17 7.58 -19.80
N THR A 617 22.64 6.37 -19.64
CA THR A 617 22.91 5.23 -20.53
C THR A 617 21.61 4.68 -21.14
N GLU A 618 21.73 4.01 -22.28
CA GLU A 618 20.63 3.23 -22.83
C GLU A 618 20.30 2.04 -21.91
N GLN A 619 19.02 1.77 -21.77
CA GLN A 619 18.50 0.75 -20.88
C GLN A 619 18.63 -0.67 -21.46
N MET A 620 19.12 -1.60 -20.65
CA MET A 620 19.04 -3.04 -20.92
C MET A 620 17.91 -3.68 -20.12
N GLU A 621 17.10 -4.53 -20.76
CA GLU A 621 15.92 -5.16 -20.15
C GLU A 621 16.26 -6.02 -18.91
N SER A 622 17.45 -6.63 -18.87
CA SER A 622 17.92 -7.43 -17.72
C SER A 622 18.30 -6.59 -16.49
N ALA A 623 18.58 -5.31 -16.68
CA ALA A 623 19.13 -4.41 -15.66
C ALA A 623 18.06 -3.57 -14.94
N VAL A 624 16.78 -3.77 -15.26
CA VAL A 624 15.69 -2.90 -14.85
C VAL A 624 14.43 -3.67 -14.52
N LEU A 625 13.77 -3.26 -13.44
CA LEU A 625 12.56 -3.92 -12.96
C LEU A 625 11.40 -3.84 -13.98
N PHE A 626 11.24 -2.71 -14.68
CA PHE A 626 10.18 -2.46 -15.68
C PHE A 626 10.75 -1.74 -16.91
N THR A 627 10.05 -1.80 -18.05
CA THR A 627 10.39 -1.15 -19.33
C THR A 627 9.64 0.18 -19.52
N PRO A 628 10.11 1.35 -19.02
CA PRO A 628 9.32 2.57 -18.84
C PRO A 628 8.71 3.13 -20.15
N GLN A 629 7.68 2.49 -20.69
CA GLN A 629 7.05 2.87 -21.94
C GLN A 629 6.15 4.09 -21.72
N VAL A 630 5.65 4.28 -20.49
CA VAL A 630 4.62 5.29 -20.18
C VAL A 630 5.18 6.73 -20.13
N TYR A 631 6.49 6.93 -19.91
CA TYR A 631 7.11 8.28 -19.76
C TYR A 631 7.64 8.88 -21.08
N THR A 632 6.86 8.86 -22.16
CA THR A 632 7.27 9.19 -23.55
C THR A 632 7.56 10.66 -23.82
N ASN A 633 7.09 11.58 -22.98
CA ASN A 633 7.10 13.02 -23.30
C ASN A 633 8.52 13.64 -23.40
N LYS A 634 9.54 12.92 -22.93
CA LYS A 634 10.94 13.39 -22.94
C LYS A 634 11.69 13.10 -24.24
N GLN A 635 11.26 12.10 -25.02
CA GLN A 635 11.85 11.80 -26.34
C GLN A 635 11.26 12.73 -27.44
N THR A 636 11.90 12.75 -28.60
CA THR A 636 11.37 13.44 -29.79
C THR A 636 10.17 12.66 -30.36
N LEU A 637 9.06 13.35 -30.61
CA LEU A 637 7.86 12.76 -31.24
C LEU A 637 8.24 12.15 -32.60
N GLY A 638 7.78 10.92 -32.88
CA GLY A 638 7.99 10.22 -34.16
C GLY A 638 9.31 9.45 -34.33
N GLY A 639 10.12 9.27 -33.28
CA GLY A 639 11.35 8.45 -33.33
C GLY A 639 11.09 6.93 -33.36
N SER A 640 11.86 6.18 -34.15
CA SER A 640 11.77 4.71 -34.28
C SER A 640 12.48 3.92 -33.18
N ASN A 641 13.29 4.57 -32.34
CA ASN A 641 14.01 3.91 -31.24
C ASN A 641 13.11 3.72 -30.01
N ALA A 642 12.74 2.47 -29.74
CA ALA A 642 11.97 2.09 -28.55
C ALA A 642 12.83 2.00 -27.26
N LYS A 643 14.16 1.93 -27.37
CA LYS A 643 15.07 1.87 -26.22
C LYS A 643 15.22 3.23 -25.55
N ARG A 644 15.09 3.26 -24.23
CA ARG A 644 15.07 4.49 -23.43
C ARG A 644 16.32 4.66 -22.59
N ASN A 645 16.46 5.89 -22.11
CA ASN A 645 17.63 6.37 -21.41
C ASN A 645 17.32 6.51 -19.92
N ILE A 646 18.23 6.08 -19.06
CA ILE A 646 18.10 6.19 -17.60
C ILE A 646 19.36 6.82 -17.01
N SER A 647 19.21 7.71 -16.02
CA SER A 647 20.36 8.24 -15.29
C SER A 647 20.89 7.20 -14.33
N SER A 648 22.19 7.26 -14.02
CA SER A 648 22.87 6.38 -13.07
C SER A 648 22.14 6.30 -11.72
N ILE A 649 21.67 7.42 -11.15
CA ILE A 649 20.94 7.45 -9.88
C ILE A 649 19.57 6.75 -9.99
N SER A 650 18.79 7.01 -11.04
CA SER A 650 17.54 6.29 -11.27
C SER A 650 17.78 4.80 -11.54
N GLY A 651 18.88 4.46 -12.22
CA GLY A 651 19.32 3.08 -12.44
C GLY A 651 19.71 2.38 -11.15
N ILE A 652 20.42 3.06 -10.24
CA ILE A 652 20.75 2.55 -8.90
C ILE A 652 19.48 2.28 -8.11
N GLU A 653 18.52 3.21 -8.06
CA GLU A 653 17.25 2.99 -7.35
C GLU A 653 16.48 1.78 -7.91
N MET A 654 16.39 1.65 -9.24
CA MET A 654 15.73 0.50 -9.87
C MET A 654 16.47 -0.82 -9.61
N MET A 655 17.79 -0.80 -9.65
CA MET A 655 18.65 -1.94 -9.28
C MET A 655 18.42 -2.33 -7.81
N LEU A 656 18.42 -1.37 -6.89
CA LEU A 656 18.17 -1.61 -5.47
C LEU A 656 16.80 -2.26 -5.25
N ARG A 657 15.74 -1.81 -5.95
CA ARG A 657 14.43 -2.47 -5.91
C ARG A 657 14.46 -3.89 -6.46
N GLN A 658 15.15 -4.11 -7.59
CA GLN A 658 15.29 -5.44 -8.15
C GLN A 658 16.03 -6.39 -7.20
N ILE A 659 17.01 -5.91 -6.45
CA ILE A 659 17.81 -6.74 -5.54
C ILE A 659 17.11 -6.93 -4.18
N LEU A 660 16.62 -5.84 -3.60
CA LEU A 660 16.14 -5.79 -2.21
C LEU A 660 14.61 -5.94 -2.10
N MET A 661 13.84 -5.79 -3.19
CA MET A 661 12.38 -5.93 -3.13
C MET A 661 11.81 -7.06 -3.96
N ASN A 662 12.43 -7.36 -5.11
CA ASN A 662 11.87 -8.33 -6.03
C ASN A 662 11.94 -9.75 -5.43
N GLN A 663 10.76 -10.33 -5.17
CA GLN A 663 10.62 -11.71 -4.72
C GLN A 663 10.46 -12.69 -5.90
N THR A 664 10.37 -12.19 -7.14
CA THR A 664 10.27 -12.98 -8.36
C THR A 664 11.51 -12.82 -9.23
N GLN A 665 11.61 -13.63 -10.29
CA GLN A 665 12.60 -13.46 -11.36
C GLN A 665 12.05 -12.63 -12.54
N THR A 666 10.89 -11.98 -12.38
CA THR A 666 10.27 -11.20 -13.45
C THR A 666 10.88 -9.80 -13.52
N VAL A 667 11.29 -9.40 -14.72
CA VAL A 667 11.89 -8.10 -15.05
C VAL A 667 11.36 -7.62 -16.39
N GLY A 668 11.56 -6.34 -16.69
CA GLY A 668 11.18 -5.74 -17.96
C GLY A 668 9.69 -5.88 -18.28
N LYS A 669 9.36 -6.30 -19.50
CA LYS A 669 7.97 -6.40 -19.97
C LYS A 669 7.10 -7.30 -19.08
N ARG A 670 7.64 -8.43 -18.61
CA ARG A 670 6.90 -9.37 -17.76
C ARG A 670 6.48 -8.76 -16.42
N PHE A 671 7.27 -7.84 -15.89
CA PHE A 671 6.91 -7.12 -14.67
C PHE A 671 5.85 -6.05 -14.94
N GLU A 672 5.95 -5.33 -16.06
CA GLU A 672 4.93 -4.34 -16.48
C GLU A 672 3.57 -4.96 -16.74
N ASP A 673 3.55 -6.09 -17.45
CA ASP A 673 2.33 -6.86 -17.70
C ASP A 673 1.69 -7.33 -16.37
N GLY A 674 2.47 -7.39 -15.28
CA GLY A 674 1.98 -7.68 -13.93
C GLY A 674 1.20 -6.54 -13.27
N LYS A 675 1.22 -5.32 -13.82
CA LYS A 675 0.42 -4.15 -13.37
C LYS A 675 0.42 -3.92 -11.85
N TYR A 676 1.60 -3.95 -11.23
CA TYR A 676 1.74 -3.65 -9.81
C TYR A 676 1.28 -2.22 -9.47
N ARG A 677 0.76 -2.03 -8.26
CA ARG A 677 0.52 -0.69 -7.69
C ARG A 677 1.33 -0.51 -6.42
N TYR A 678 2.00 0.62 -6.32
CA TYR A 678 2.81 0.97 -5.17
C TYR A 678 1.96 1.65 -4.11
N LEU A 679 2.03 1.13 -2.89
CA LEU A 679 1.52 1.75 -1.69
C LEU A 679 2.69 2.36 -0.95
N TYR A 680 2.65 3.66 -0.72
CA TYR A 680 3.63 4.41 0.05
C TYR A 680 3.03 4.78 1.41
N PHE A 681 3.76 4.50 2.48
CA PHE A 681 3.36 4.83 3.85
C PHE A 681 4.24 5.97 4.34
N TYR A 682 3.64 7.15 4.46
CA TYR A 682 4.28 8.31 5.05
C TYR A 682 3.90 8.37 6.53
N PRO A 683 4.85 8.61 7.44
CA PRO A 683 4.50 8.88 8.82
C PRO A 683 3.63 10.13 8.90
N THR A 684 2.72 10.12 9.86
CA THR A 684 2.00 11.31 10.28
C THR A 684 2.97 12.17 11.10
N TYR A 685 3.74 13.00 10.37
CA TYR A 685 4.91 13.76 10.80
C TYR A 685 6.20 12.94 10.95
N TYR A 686 6.26 11.97 11.86
CA TYR A 686 7.47 11.14 12.07
C TYR A 686 7.14 9.80 12.74
N PHE A 687 8.10 8.87 12.71
CA PHE A 687 8.09 7.66 13.53
C PHE A 687 9.01 7.81 14.75
N THR A 688 8.61 7.20 15.85
CA THR A 688 9.41 6.97 17.06
C THR A 688 10.05 5.57 16.99
N PRO A 689 11.05 5.22 17.82
CA PRO A 689 11.61 3.86 17.84
C PRO A 689 10.57 2.76 18.03
N GLU A 690 9.56 3.00 18.86
CA GLU A 690 8.44 2.10 19.14
C GLU A 690 7.53 1.95 17.91
N THR A 691 7.04 3.06 17.36
CA THR A 691 6.14 3.00 16.20
C THR A 691 6.84 2.49 14.95
N ASN A 692 8.16 2.74 14.79
CA ASN A 692 8.95 2.21 13.69
C ASN A 692 9.07 0.68 13.76
N ARG A 693 9.37 0.15 14.95
CA ARG A 693 9.45 -1.30 15.15
C ARG A 693 8.09 -1.98 15.00
N PHE A 694 7.02 -1.36 15.50
CA PHE A 694 5.64 -1.80 15.25
C PHE A 694 5.35 -1.87 13.75
N LEU A 695 5.59 -0.78 13.03
CA LEU A 695 5.28 -0.71 11.60
C LEU A 695 6.14 -1.67 10.79
N GLN A 696 7.41 -1.88 11.16
CA GLN A 696 8.28 -2.88 10.51
C GLN A 696 7.71 -4.30 10.63
N LYS A 697 7.27 -4.70 11.83
CA LYS A 697 6.62 -6.01 12.02
C LYS A 697 5.32 -6.13 11.23
N ALA A 698 4.45 -5.13 11.33
CA ALA A 698 3.20 -5.10 10.58
C ALA A 698 3.44 -5.18 9.08
N TYR A 699 4.35 -4.35 8.56
CA TYR A 699 4.75 -4.28 7.15
C TYR A 699 5.24 -5.62 6.62
N SER A 700 6.13 -6.31 7.35
CA SER A 700 6.64 -7.62 6.95
C SER A 700 5.52 -8.65 6.85
N GLY A 701 4.53 -8.60 7.75
CA GLY A 701 3.40 -9.52 7.76
C GLY A 701 2.29 -9.27 6.72
N ILE A 702 2.23 -8.11 6.05
CA ILE A 702 1.15 -7.81 5.09
C ILE A 702 1.17 -8.80 3.92
N ALA A 703 0.24 -9.75 3.88
CA ALA A 703 0.26 -10.82 2.87
C ALA A 703 -0.90 -10.73 1.86
N GLN A 704 -1.98 -10.04 2.23
CA GLN A 704 -3.20 -10.05 1.44
C GLN A 704 -3.10 -9.09 0.26
N THR A 705 -3.18 -9.63 -0.96
CA THR A 705 -3.04 -8.84 -2.21
C THR A 705 -4.35 -8.67 -2.96
N ARG A 706 -5.44 -9.28 -2.50
CA ARG A 706 -6.75 -9.25 -3.15
C ARG A 706 -7.85 -8.91 -2.16
N PHE A 707 -8.86 -8.19 -2.63
CA PHE A 707 -10.13 -8.10 -1.92
C PHE A 707 -10.96 -9.34 -2.28
N ASP A 708 -11.01 -10.31 -1.38
CA ASP A 708 -11.66 -11.60 -1.62
C ASP A 708 -12.87 -11.82 -0.71
N THR A 709 -13.48 -12.99 -0.83
CA THR A 709 -14.63 -13.40 -0.04
C THR A 709 -14.33 -13.45 1.46
N SER A 710 -13.07 -13.68 1.88
CA SER A 710 -12.71 -13.69 3.30
C SER A 710 -12.82 -12.29 3.91
N ILE A 711 -12.32 -11.26 3.21
CA ILE A 711 -12.46 -9.86 3.64
C ILE A 711 -13.94 -9.46 3.60
N ARG A 712 -14.66 -9.81 2.54
CA ARG A 712 -16.11 -9.57 2.45
C ARG A 712 -16.85 -10.16 3.66
N ASN A 713 -16.57 -11.42 4.00
CA ASN A 713 -17.24 -12.15 5.08
C ASN A 713 -16.83 -11.65 6.47
N HIS A 714 -15.70 -10.94 6.59
CA HIS A 714 -15.39 -10.20 7.81
C HIS A 714 -16.41 -9.08 8.04
N PHE A 715 -16.80 -8.34 7.01
CA PHE A 715 -17.77 -7.25 7.15
C PHE A 715 -19.23 -7.70 7.09
N ILE A 716 -19.52 -8.84 6.47
CA ILE A 716 -20.87 -9.38 6.26
C ILE A 716 -20.94 -10.79 6.86
N SER A 717 -21.73 -10.95 7.91
CA SER A 717 -21.89 -12.23 8.63
C SER A 717 -22.57 -13.31 7.75
N LYS A 718 -22.54 -14.56 8.22
CA LYS A 718 -23.30 -15.66 7.60
C LYS A 718 -24.81 -15.39 7.58
N ASP A 719 -25.30 -14.66 8.58
CA ASP A 719 -26.70 -14.25 8.71
C ASP A 719 -27.04 -13.02 7.83
N LEU A 720 -26.07 -12.55 7.04
CA LEU A 720 -26.18 -11.38 6.15
C LEU A 720 -26.33 -10.04 6.86
N ASP A 721 -25.88 -9.95 8.11
CA ASP A 721 -25.75 -8.68 8.81
C ASP A 721 -24.39 -8.03 8.50
N ALA A 722 -24.41 -6.76 8.10
CA ALA A 722 -23.19 -6.02 7.82
C ALA A 722 -22.81 -5.08 8.96
N ASN A 723 -21.53 -5.08 9.32
CA ASN A 723 -20.95 -4.16 10.29
C ASN A 723 -19.83 -3.34 9.62
N PHE A 724 -20.06 -2.03 9.47
CA PHE A 724 -19.11 -1.05 8.93
C PHE A 724 -18.68 -0.02 10.00
N GLU A 725 -18.75 -0.39 11.28
CA GLU A 725 -18.28 0.43 12.38
C GLU A 725 -16.73 0.47 12.42
N ARG A 726 -16.20 1.47 13.14
CA ARG A 726 -14.76 1.76 13.20
C ARG A 726 -13.93 0.58 13.73
N ASP A 727 -14.42 -0.07 14.77
CA ASP A 727 -13.79 -1.24 15.40
C ASP A 727 -13.74 -2.44 14.43
N ARG A 728 -14.76 -2.61 13.59
CA ARG A 728 -14.78 -3.68 12.58
C ARG A 728 -13.70 -3.49 11.53
N TYR A 729 -13.40 -2.24 11.16
CA TYR A 729 -12.28 -1.93 10.28
C TYR A 729 -10.90 -2.12 10.93
N GLN A 730 -10.75 -2.06 12.26
CA GLN A 730 -9.48 -2.41 12.92
C GLN A 730 -9.24 -3.92 12.92
N THR A 731 -10.27 -4.70 13.27
CA THR A 731 -10.17 -6.17 13.39
C THR A 731 -9.94 -6.92 12.07
N VAL A 732 -10.00 -6.22 10.94
CA VAL A 732 -9.63 -6.80 9.64
C VAL A 732 -8.11 -7.02 9.53
N ASP A 733 -7.32 -6.45 10.43
CA ASP A 733 -5.86 -6.61 10.51
C ASP A 733 -5.43 -8.09 10.50
N ALA A 734 -6.16 -8.96 11.18
CA ALA A 734 -5.92 -10.41 11.22
C ALA A 734 -6.06 -11.12 9.85
N PHE A 735 -6.75 -10.50 8.88
CA PHE A 735 -6.84 -11.00 7.51
C PHE A 735 -5.77 -10.41 6.59
N LEU A 736 -5.31 -9.20 6.90
CA LEU A 736 -4.33 -8.48 6.09
C LEU A 736 -2.89 -8.87 6.43
N ILE A 737 -2.61 -9.12 7.71
CA ILE A 737 -1.28 -9.34 8.27
C ILE A 737 -1.18 -10.78 8.78
N ASP A 738 -0.22 -11.53 8.27
CA ASP A 738 0.11 -12.90 8.67
C ASP A 738 1.42 -12.86 9.46
N GLU A 739 1.33 -12.98 10.79
CA GLU A 739 2.50 -12.91 11.69
C GLU A 739 3.56 -13.97 11.38
N ASP A 740 3.12 -15.15 10.94
CA ASP A 740 3.99 -16.29 10.65
C ASP A 740 4.46 -16.32 9.19
N LEU A 741 4.23 -15.25 8.40
CA LEU A 741 4.58 -15.21 6.98
C LEU A 741 6.06 -15.52 6.75
N ASP A 742 6.94 -14.98 7.60
CA ASP A 742 8.39 -15.20 7.50
C ASP A 742 8.79 -16.65 7.75
N ARG A 743 8.09 -17.36 8.64
CA ARG A 743 8.27 -18.80 8.83
C ARG A 743 7.75 -19.56 7.61
N LYS A 744 6.50 -19.29 7.22
CA LYS A 744 5.77 -19.99 6.15
C LYS A 744 6.44 -19.86 4.78
N LYS A 745 7.05 -18.72 4.45
CA LYS A 745 7.74 -18.50 3.17
C LYS A 745 9.07 -19.25 3.04
N ASN A 746 9.63 -19.69 4.17
CA ASN A 746 10.90 -20.41 4.24
C ASN A 746 10.72 -21.93 4.39
N LEU A 747 9.48 -22.42 4.46
CA LEU A 747 9.16 -23.84 4.39
C LEU A 747 9.38 -24.37 2.97
N ASP A 748 9.44 -25.69 2.84
CA ASP A 748 9.50 -26.35 1.54
C ASP A 748 8.20 -26.08 0.76
N GLU A 749 8.25 -25.89 -0.57
CA GLU A 749 7.04 -25.59 -1.37
C GLU A 749 5.98 -26.71 -1.30
N THR A 750 6.38 -27.93 -0.91
CA THR A 750 5.48 -29.07 -0.70
C THR A 750 4.84 -29.12 0.69
N ASP A 751 5.25 -28.25 1.62
CA ASP A 751 4.69 -28.17 2.96
C ASP A 751 3.28 -27.52 2.92
N PRO A 752 2.26 -28.11 3.57
CA PRO A 752 0.91 -27.55 3.58
C PRO A 752 0.81 -26.15 4.22
N GLU A 753 1.73 -25.78 5.13
CA GLU A 753 1.78 -24.43 5.70
C GLU A 753 2.57 -23.44 4.84
N PHE A 754 3.19 -23.89 3.74
CA PHE A 754 3.96 -23.02 2.86
C PHE A 754 3.09 -21.93 2.25
N LYS A 755 3.55 -20.69 2.39
CA LYS A 755 2.86 -19.53 1.83
C LYS A 755 3.83 -18.65 1.06
N ARG A 756 3.51 -18.46 -0.21
CA ARG A 756 4.27 -17.57 -1.08
C ARG A 756 3.83 -16.12 -0.87
N ASP A 757 4.72 -15.30 -0.32
CA ASP A 757 4.54 -13.85 -0.36
C ASP A 757 4.68 -13.39 -1.83
N ARG A 758 3.66 -12.67 -2.30
CA ARG A 758 3.63 -12.11 -3.67
C ARG A 758 3.87 -10.60 -3.65
N THR A 759 3.87 -9.98 -2.47
CA THR A 759 4.09 -8.55 -2.31
C THR A 759 5.55 -8.19 -2.54
N PHE A 760 5.79 -7.00 -3.08
CA PHE A 760 7.13 -6.47 -3.30
C PHE A 760 7.47 -5.52 -2.16
N LYS A 761 8.03 -6.09 -1.10
CA LYS A 761 8.47 -5.37 0.09
C LYS A 761 9.98 -5.25 0.15
N LEU A 762 10.47 -4.22 0.81
CA LEU A 762 11.88 -4.00 1.08
C LEU A 762 12.41 -5.03 2.08
N ALA A 763 13.28 -5.93 1.60
CA ALA A 763 14.12 -6.78 2.43
C ALA A 763 15.26 -5.93 2.99
N TYR A 764 15.17 -5.60 4.27
CA TYR A 764 16.15 -4.81 5.01
C TYR A 764 16.49 -5.49 6.34
N PRO A 765 17.69 -5.31 6.90
CA PRO A 765 18.03 -5.86 8.21
C PRO A 765 17.12 -5.36 9.33
N ASP A 766 16.70 -6.25 10.23
CA ASP A 766 15.75 -5.93 11.32
C ASP A 766 16.33 -5.00 12.39
N ASP A 767 17.66 -4.94 12.49
CA ASP A 767 18.38 -4.05 13.40
C ASP A 767 18.50 -2.61 12.88
N LYS A 768 18.15 -2.37 11.61
CA LYS A 768 18.24 -1.05 10.98
C LYS A 768 16.85 -0.46 10.74
N PRO A 769 16.55 0.74 11.27
CA PRO A 769 15.24 1.35 11.12
C PRO A 769 14.96 1.76 9.67
N LEU A 770 13.71 1.62 9.24
CA LEU A 770 13.24 2.14 7.97
C LEU A 770 12.63 3.53 8.18
N THR A 771 13.21 4.54 7.55
CA THR A 771 12.68 5.91 7.60
C THR A 771 11.45 6.11 6.71
N PHE A 772 11.26 5.24 5.72
CA PHE A 772 10.18 5.32 4.74
C PHE A 772 9.76 3.92 4.29
N TYR A 773 8.46 3.62 4.35
CA TYR A 773 7.92 2.30 4.02
C TYR A 773 7.10 2.37 2.74
N PHE A 774 7.24 1.35 1.90
CA PHE A 774 6.42 1.22 0.70
C PHE A 774 6.46 -0.21 0.18
N MET A 775 5.41 -0.63 -0.51
CA MET A 775 5.34 -1.96 -1.12
C MET A 775 4.64 -1.90 -2.46
N ALA A 776 4.92 -2.85 -3.36
CA ALA A 776 4.13 -3.04 -4.57
C ALA A 776 3.22 -4.26 -4.43
N LEU A 777 1.93 -4.10 -4.74
CA LEU A 777 0.94 -5.16 -4.70
C LEU A 777 0.71 -5.74 -6.10
N PRO A 778 0.89 -7.05 -6.31
CA PRO A 778 0.43 -7.70 -7.52
C PRO A 778 -1.09 -7.86 -7.51
N PRO A 779 -1.75 -7.72 -8.67
CA PRO A 779 -3.16 -8.00 -8.83
C PRO A 779 -3.43 -9.49 -9.13
N GLY A 780 -4.60 -9.77 -9.72
CA GLY A 780 -4.97 -11.06 -10.29
C GLY A 780 -4.05 -11.54 -11.43
N LYS A 781 -4.38 -12.69 -12.02
CA LYS A 781 -3.75 -13.16 -13.25
C LYS A 781 -4.30 -12.35 -14.43
N ASP A 782 -3.43 -11.89 -15.33
CA ASP A 782 -3.80 -11.10 -16.53
C ASP A 782 -4.75 -9.91 -16.24
N PRO A 783 -4.39 -9.03 -15.29
CA PRO A 783 -5.27 -8.02 -14.71
C PRO A 783 -5.67 -6.91 -15.69
N THR A 784 -6.91 -6.45 -15.56
CA THR A 784 -7.30 -5.14 -16.12
C THR A 784 -6.70 -4.00 -15.28
N ASP A 785 -6.61 -2.78 -15.82
CA ASP A 785 -6.12 -1.63 -15.05
C ASP A 785 -7.01 -1.37 -13.83
N THR A 786 -8.34 -1.42 -14.00
CA THR A 786 -9.30 -1.30 -12.88
C THR A 786 -9.05 -2.35 -11.80
N GLU A 787 -8.88 -3.61 -12.18
CA GLU A 787 -8.61 -4.70 -11.23
C GLU A 787 -7.34 -4.46 -10.41
N SER A 788 -6.29 -3.93 -11.06
CA SER A 788 -5.03 -3.68 -10.36
C SER A 788 -5.11 -2.64 -9.25
N TRP A 789 -6.16 -1.81 -9.25
CA TRP A 789 -6.39 -0.78 -8.24
C TRP A 789 -7.36 -1.20 -7.13
N VAL A 790 -8.07 -2.33 -7.24
CA VAL A 790 -9.13 -2.75 -6.29
C VAL A 790 -8.60 -2.88 -4.86
N MET A 791 -7.64 -3.78 -4.63
CA MET A 791 -7.06 -3.94 -3.30
C MET A 791 -6.25 -2.70 -2.87
N PRO A 792 -5.37 -2.12 -3.71
CA PRO A 792 -4.63 -0.92 -3.35
C PRO A 792 -5.49 0.26 -2.88
N ALA A 793 -6.57 0.59 -3.59
CA ALA A 793 -7.43 1.72 -3.23
C ALA A 793 -8.18 1.47 -1.91
N TRP A 794 -8.64 0.24 -1.68
CA TRP A 794 -9.27 -0.12 -0.41
C TRP A 794 -8.27 -0.05 0.75
N LEU A 795 -7.06 -0.60 0.58
CA LEU A 795 -5.99 -0.52 1.57
C LEU A 795 -5.54 0.91 1.85
N ALA A 796 -5.56 1.80 0.86
CA ALA A 796 -5.24 3.21 1.06
C ALA A 796 -6.18 3.87 2.07
N LEU A 797 -7.46 3.53 2.03
CA LEU A 797 -8.47 4.04 2.97
C LEU A 797 -8.45 3.28 4.31
N ALA A 798 -8.15 1.97 4.30
CA ALA A 798 -8.16 1.14 5.50
C ALA A 798 -6.91 1.31 6.37
N PHE A 799 -5.71 1.38 5.79
CA PHE A 799 -4.46 1.46 6.57
C PHE A 799 -4.30 2.70 7.46
N PRO A 800 -4.82 3.90 7.13
CA PRO A 800 -4.87 5.00 8.08
C PRO A 800 -5.64 4.67 9.37
N MET A 801 -6.64 3.77 9.30
CA MET A 801 -7.42 3.34 10.48
C MET A 801 -6.74 2.22 11.28
N ILE A 802 -5.83 1.46 10.64
CA ILE A 802 -5.20 0.26 11.19
C ILE A 802 -3.77 0.55 11.68
N LEU A 803 -2.99 1.28 10.88
CA LEU A 803 -1.56 1.52 11.07
C LEU A 803 -1.24 2.97 11.46
N ASP A 804 -2.24 3.86 11.48
CA ASP A 804 -2.07 5.29 11.81
C ASP A 804 -1.04 6.03 10.92
N VAL A 805 -0.94 5.63 9.64
CA VAL A 805 -0.06 6.23 8.62
C VAL A 805 -0.85 6.98 7.54
N LYS A 806 -0.20 7.94 6.90
CA LYS A 806 -0.69 8.50 5.63
C LYS A 806 -0.35 7.57 4.48
N THR A 807 -1.26 7.43 3.52
CA THR A 807 -1.09 6.48 2.41
C THR A 807 -1.18 7.18 1.05
N VAL A 808 -0.33 6.73 0.13
CA VAL A 808 -0.41 7.14 -1.28
C VAL A 808 -0.34 5.89 -2.15
N VAL A 809 -1.29 5.77 -3.09
CA VAL A 809 -1.27 4.70 -4.10
C VAL A 809 -0.88 5.31 -5.43
N SER A 810 0.12 4.74 -6.10
CA SER A 810 0.52 5.19 -7.43
C SER A 810 1.00 4.03 -8.31
N GLU A 811 0.89 4.21 -9.62
CA GLU A 811 1.57 3.39 -10.62
C GLU A 811 3.08 3.72 -10.69
N SER A 812 3.45 4.94 -10.26
CA SER A 812 4.84 5.37 -10.21
C SER A 812 5.61 4.56 -9.17
N PRO A 813 6.76 3.99 -9.54
CA PRO A 813 7.69 3.38 -8.60
C PRO A 813 8.52 4.43 -7.85
N ILE A 814 8.46 5.71 -8.21
CA ILE A 814 9.07 6.78 -7.42
C ILE A 814 8.01 7.38 -6.49
N PRO A 815 8.33 7.59 -5.20
CA PRO A 815 7.45 8.26 -4.25
C PRO A 815 6.99 9.63 -4.79
N PRO A 816 5.68 9.94 -4.77
CA PRO A 816 5.18 11.24 -5.24
C PRO A 816 5.55 12.44 -4.35
N PHE A 817 5.86 12.21 -3.07
CA PHE A 817 6.18 13.24 -2.09
C PHE A 817 7.50 12.91 -1.38
N ASN A 818 8.18 13.94 -0.89
CA ASN A 818 9.34 13.72 -0.02
C ASN A 818 8.90 13.36 1.39
N ASP A 819 7.87 14.03 1.91
CA ASP A 819 7.41 13.93 3.29
C ASP A 819 5.87 13.89 3.38
N GLY A 820 5.34 13.29 4.45
CA GLY A 820 3.90 13.27 4.74
C GLY A 820 3.31 14.65 5.08
N ALA A 821 4.16 15.63 5.38
CA ALA A 821 3.77 17.02 5.59
C ALA A 821 3.60 17.82 4.27
N GLU A 822 4.05 17.30 3.11
CA GLU A 822 3.89 17.99 1.82
C GLU A 822 2.46 17.96 1.27
N PHE A 823 1.59 17.14 1.85
CA PHE A 823 0.17 17.11 1.53
C PHE A 823 -0.66 17.07 2.81
N GLU A 824 -1.81 17.71 2.77
CA GLU A 824 -2.58 17.95 3.98
C GLU A 824 -3.44 16.74 4.34
N GLU A 825 -3.90 16.01 3.33
CA GLU A 825 -4.77 14.86 3.45
C GLU A 825 -4.05 13.64 4.05
N SER A 826 -4.82 12.60 4.36
CA SER A 826 -4.30 11.33 4.86
C SER A 826 -4.18 10.27 3.76
N VAL A 827 -4.96 10.39 2.68
CA VAL A 827 -4.98 9.45 1.56
C VAL A 827 -4.88 10.19 0.23
N PHE A 828 -4.03 9.69 -0.67
CA PHE A 828 -3.99 10.12 -2.07
C PHE A 828 -3.96 8.93 -3.03
N LEU A 829 -4.93 8.89 -3.95
CA LEU A 829 -4.99 7.94 -5.06
C LEU A 829 -4.45 8.64 -6.32
N ASP A 830 -3.18 8.41 -6.65
CA ASP A 830 -2.50 9.07 -7.77
C ASP A 830 -2.95 8.47 -9.10
N SER A 831 -3.91 9.14 -9.75
CA SER A 831 -4.41 8.80 -11.08
C SER A 831 -5.13 7.45 -11.14
N ALA A 832 -5.98 7.16 -10.15
CA ALA A 832 -6.81 5.96 -10.15
C ALA A 832 -7.78 5.90 -11.36
N PRO A 833 -8.14 4.69 -11.84
CA PRO A 833 -9.12 4.50 -12.91
C PRO A 833 -10.47 5.15 -12.61
N GLN A 834 -11.21 5.49 -13.67
CA GLN A 834 -12.50 6.18 -13.59
C GLN A 834 -13.49 5.57 -12.57
N ALA A 835 -13.49 4.24 -12.41
CA ALA A 835 -14.37 3.55 -11.49
C ALA A 835 -14.25 4.05 -10.04
N PHE A 836 -13.02 4.32 -9.58
CA PHE A 836 -12.76 4.80 -8.22
C PHE A 836 -13.17 6.25 -8.06
N ARG A 837 -12.93 7.09 -9.08
CA ARG A 837 -13.39 8.49 -9.09
C ARG A 837 -14.91 8.61 -9.05
N MET A 838 -15.62 7.73 -9.76
CA MET A 838 -17.09 7.68 -9.74
C MET A 838 -17.61 7.27 -8.35
N LEU A 839 -17.05 6.21 -7.76
CA LEU A 839 -17.48 5.74 -6.44
C LEU A 839 -17.14 6.72 -5.32
N LEU A 840 -15.94 7.31 -5.35
CA LEU A 840 -15.41 8.10 -4.24
C LEU A 840 -15.61 9.62 -4.40
N GLY A 841 -15.79 10.10 -5.63
CA GLY A 841 -15.98 11.52 -5.96
C GLY A 841 -14.72 12.39 -5.86
N ASN A 842 -13.58 11.86 -5.38
CA ASN A 842 -12.31 12.58 -5.27
C ASN A 842 -11.12 11.61 -5.32
N ASP A 843 -9.91 12.13 -5.44
CA ASP A 843 -8.65 11.37 -5.40
C ASP A 843 -7.88 11.59 -4.07
N ARG A 844 -8.29 12.56 -3.24
CA ARG A 844 -7.64 12.91 -1.96
C ARG A 844 -8.65 12.96 -0.81
N PHE A 845 -8.30 12.38 0.34
CA PHE A 845 -9.22 12.25 1.48
C PHE A 845 -8.56 12.60 2.81
N ARG A 846 -9.24 13.47 3.58
CA ARG A 846 -8.93 13.75 4.98
C ARG A 846 -9.26 12.55 5.86
N LEU A 847 -8.58 12.43 7.01
CA LEU A 847 -8.72 11.28 7.90
C LEU A 847 -10.17 11.03 8.34
N ASP A 848 -10.84 12.07 8.81
CA ASP A 848 -12.23 12.03 9.29
C ASP A 848 -13.24 11.80 8.16
N HIS A 849 -12.93 12.24 6.94
CA HIS A 849 -13.78 12.00 5.77
C HIS A 849 -13.92 10.51 5.43
N ILE A 850 -12.91 9.68 5.74
CA ILE A 850 -12.84 8.27 5.32
C ILE A 850 -14.06 7.45 5.79
N LEU A 851 -14.48 7.64 7.04
CA LEU A 851 -15.58 6.91 7.66
C LEU A 851 -16.83 7.75 7.96
N GLU A 852 -16.75 9.09 7.86
CA GLU A 852 -17.89 9.98 8.17
C GLU A 852 -18.50 10.65 6.93
N GLY A 853 -17.88 10.51 5.76
CA GLY A 853 -18.27 11.23 4.54
C GLY A 853 -17.76 12.68 4.50
N TRP A 854 -18.06 13.37 3.40
CA TRP A 854 -17.50 14.68 3.10
C TRP A 854 -18.44 15.53 2.25
N LYS A 855 -18.09 16.81 2.04
CA LYS A 855 -18.85 17.74 1.19
C LYS A 855 -17.99 18.26 0.06
N THR A 856 -18.52 18.32 -1.15
CA THR A 856 -17.85 18.96 -2.28
C THR A 856 -17.78 20.47 -2.08
N ALA A 857 -16.96 21.15 -2.89
CA ALA A 857 -16.89 22.62 -2.90
C ALA A 857 -18.26 23.28 -3.14
N ASP A 858 -19.11 22.64 -3.94
CA ASP A 858 -20.47 23.10 -4.26
C ASP A 858 -21.50 22.76 -3.16
N GLY A 859 -21.05 22.17 -2.05
CA GLY A 859 -21.90 21.83 -0.89
C GLY A 859 -22.60 20.47 -0.95
N VAL A 860 -22.42 19.71 -2.03
CA VAL A 860 -23.03 18.38 -2.21
C VAL A 860 -22.44 17.39 -1.21
N GLN A 861 -23.28 16.69 -0.45
CA GLN A 861 -22.82 15.66 0.48
C GLN A 861 -22.38 14.40 -0.28
N ARG A 862 -21.39 13.71 0.27
CA ARG A 862 -20.86 12.44 -0.23
C ARG A 862 -20.71 11.47 0.94
N SER A 863 -21.07 10.21 0.72
CA SER A 863 -20.94 9.14 1.71
C SER A 863 -19.48 8.83 2.06
N ALA A 864 -19.28 8.07 3.14
CA ALA A 864 -17.98 7.64 3.63
C ALA A 864 -17.24 6.77 2.58
N PRO A 865 -16.09 7.22 2.03
CA PRO A 865 -15.35 6.54 0.96
C PRO A 865 -15.06 5.06 1.23
N LEU A 866 -14.67 4.73 2.47
CA LEU A 866 -14.31 3.35 2.82
C LEU A 866 -15.55 2.43 2.88
N ASN A 867 -16.67 2.94 3.40
CA ASN A 867 -17.94 2.21 3.41
C ASN A 867 -18.47 2.02 1.98
N THR A 868 -18.36 3.06 1.15
CA THR A 868 -18.75 3.03 -0.26
C THR A 868 -17.97 1.96 -1.03
N LEU A 869 -16.64 1.90 -0.89
CA LEU A 869 -15.84 0.84 -1.55
C LEU A 869 -16.13 -0.55 -1.01
N THR A 870 -16.20 -0.74 0.32
CA THR A 870 -16.50 -2.05 0.90
C THR A 870 -17.85 -2.58 0.40
N ALA A 871 -18.89 -1.73 0.42
CA ALA A 871 -20.22 -2.11 -0.09
C ALA A 871 -20.21 -2.36 -1.60
N ALA A 872 -19.56 -1.50 -2.40
CA ALA A 872 -19.49 -1.67 -3.85
C ALA A 872 -18.78 -2.98 -4.23
N TYR A 873 -17.72 -3.34 -3.51
CA TYR A 873 -16.98 -4.57 -3.73
C TYR A 873 -17.79 -5.80 -3.31
N ALA A 874 -18.52 -5.72 -2.20
CA ALA A 874 -19.43 -6.79 -1.79
C ALA A 874 -20.54 -7.03 -2.83
N ILE A 875 -21.19 -5.96 -3.32
CA ILE A 875 -22.21 -6.05 -4.39
C ILE A 875 -21.57 -6.61 -5.68
N HIS A 876 -20.36 -6.14 -6.03
CA HIS A 876 -19.66 -6.64 -7.21
C HIS A 876 -19.39 -8.14 -7.11
N LEU A 877 -18.86 -8.61 -5.99
CA LEU A 877 -18.57 -10.03 -5.77
C LEU A 877 -19.86 -10.87 -5.78
N ASP A 878 -20.95 -10.37 -5.18
CA ASP A 878 -22.25 -11.03 -5.23
C ASP A 878 -22.73 -11.23 -6.69
N VAL A 879 -22.64 -10.18 -7.52
CA VAL A 879 -23.28 -10.19 -8.84
C VAL A 879 -22.36 -10.71 -9.95
N ASN A 880 -21.08 -10.40 -9.91
CA ASN A 880 -20.17 -10.56 -11.06
C ASN A 880 -19.17 -11.70 -10.93
N ALA A 881 -18.88 -12.16 -9.71
CA ALA A 881 -17.96 -13.27 -9.50
C ALA A 881 -18.49 -14.57 -10.13
N LYS A 882 -17.57 -15.44 -10.55
CA LYS A 882 -17.87 -16.71 -11.21
C LYS A 882 -16.93 -17.79 -10.71
N GLN A 883 -17.45 -19.02 -10.68
CA GLN A 883 -16.65 -20.22 -10.50
C GLN A 883 -16.65 -20.99 -11.83
N GLY A 884 -15.47 -21.25 -12.38
CA GLY A 884 -15.32 -21.93 -13.67
C GLY A 884 -14.22 -22.98 -13.65
N LYS A 885 -13.96 -23.60 -14.82
CA LYS A 885 -12.89 -24.62 -14.99
C LYS A 885 -11.49 -24.10 -14.65
N GLY A 886 -11.28 -22.78 -14.74
CA GLY A 886 -10.03 -22.11 -14.38
C GLY A 886 -9.97 -21.58 -12.93
N GLY A 887 -10.91 -21.98 -12.07
CA GLY A 887 -11.01 -21.52 -10.68
C GLY A 887 -11.98 -20.36 -10.47
N TYR A 888 -11.84 -19.70 -9.31
CA TYR A 888 -12.63 -18.53 -8.91
C TYR A 888 -12.15 -17.27 -9.62
N ASP A 889 -13.06 -16.55 -10.25
CA ASP A 889 -12.83 -15.27 -10.93
C ASP A 889 -13.78 -14.21 -10.38
N ALA A 890 -13.24 -13.21 -9.69
CA ALA A 890 -13.98 -12.06 -9.18
C ALA A 890 -14.48 -11.12 -10.29
N ASN A 891 -13.92 -11.23 -11.51
CA ASN A 891 -14.35 -10.51 -12.71
C ASN A 891 -14.40 -8.98 -12.49
N TRP A 892 -13.35 -8.44 -11.88
CA TRP A 892 -13.20 -7.01 -11.54
C TRP A 892 -13.26 -6.07 -12.74
N GLY A 893 -13.09 -6.58 -13.97
CA GLY A 893 -13.30 -5.80 -15.20
C GLY A 893 -14.71 -5.19 -15.31
N ARG A 894 -15.72 -5.73 -14.62
CA ARG A 894 -17.09 -5.15 -14.58
C ARG A 894 -17.31 -4.09 -13.50
N LEU A 895 -16.31 -3.80 -12.66
CA LEU A 895 -16.45 -2.79 -11.61
C LEU A 895 -16.74 -1.39 -12.19
N THR A 896 -16.19 -1.07 -13.36
CA THR A 896 -16.44 0.21 -14.05
C THR A 896 -17.92 0.38 -14.44
N GLU A 897 -18.61 -0.69 -14.82
CA GLU A 897 -20.07 -0.67 -15.12
C GLU A 897 -20.85 -0.37 -13.84
N LEU A 898 -20.55 -1.10 -12.76
CA LEU A 898 -21.19 -0.92 -11.46
C LEU A 898 -20.96 0.47 -10.88
N ALA A 899 -19.74 0.99 -10.96
CA ALA A 899 -19.39 2.31 -10.49
C ALA A 899 -20.18 3.41 -11.22
N LYS A 900 -20.29 3.30 -12.54
CA LYS A 900 -21.04 4.24 -13.37
C LYS A 900 -22.54 4.22 -13.05
N ASP A 901 -23.09 3.03 -12.86
CA ASP A 901 -24.51 2.87 -12.51
C ASP A 901 -24.80 3.53 -11.15
N LEU A 902 -23.98 3.25 -10.13
CA LEU A 902 -24.16 3.81 -8.78
C LEU A 902 -23.93 5.33 -8.72
N ASP A 903 -22.98 5.88 -9.49
CA ASP A 903 -22.80 7.34 -9.62
C ASP A 903 -23.98 8.01 -10.35
N THR A 904 -24.64 7.29 -11.27
CA THR A 904 -25.86 7.78 -11.94
C THR A 904 -27.05 7.83 -10.98
N SER A 905 -27.22 6.80 -10.14
CA SER A 905 -28.23 6.78 -9.07
C SER A 905 -27.91 5.70 -8.03
N PRO A 906 -27.99 6.00 -6.72
CA PRO A 906 -27.81 4.99 -5.67
C PRO A 906 -28.90 3.90 -5.73
N LEU A 907 -30.05 4.14 -6.38
CA LEU A 907 -31.11 3.14 -6.56
C LEU A 907 -30.65 1.90 -7.35
N TYR A 908 -29.54 1.99 -8.09
CA TYR A 908 -28.97 0.82 -8.77
C TYR A 908 -28.60 -0.32 -7.82
N VAL A 909 -28.36 -0.06 -6.53
CA VAL A 909 -28.19 -1.12 -5.50
C VAL A 909 -29.29 -2.17 -5.60
N PHE A 910 -30.54 -1.74 -5.74
CA PHE A 910 -31.72 -2.61 -5.87
C PHE A 910 -31.76 -3.37 -7.19
N SER A 911 -31.39 -2.71 -8.29
CA SER A 911 -31.32 -3.36 -9.60
C SER A 911 -30.22 -4.44 -9.66
N TYR A 912 -29.08 -4.21 -8.99
CA TYR A 912 -28.04 -5.22 -8.82
C TYR A 912 -28.51 -6.40 -7.96
N LEU A 913 -29.35 -6.18 -6.93
CA LEU A 913 -29.98 -7.28 -6.18
C LEU A 913 -30.94 -8.12 -7.05
N VAL A 914 -31.75 -7.48 -7.88
CA VAL A 914 -32.63 -8.19 -8.84
C VAL A 914 -31.79 -8.99 -9.85
N LYS A 915 -30.68 -8.42 -10.33
CA LYS A 915 -29.72 -9.10 -11.22
C LYS A 915 -29.05 -10.30 -10.55
N TRP A 916 -28.76 -10.21 -9.25
CA TRP A 916 -28.27 -11.33 -8.45
C TRP A 916 -29.30 -12.46 -8.36
N ALA A 917 -30.55 -12.16 -7.97
CA ALA A 917 -31.60 -13.16 -7.81
C ALA A 917 -31.84 -13.96 -9.10
N LYS A 918 -31.94 -13.27 -10.24
CA LYS A 918 -32.08 -13.89 -11.57
C LYS A 918 -30.95 -14.86 -11.91
N LYS A 919 -29.72 -14.62 -11.44
CA LYS A 919 -28.58 -15.53 -11.67
C LYS A 919 -28.61 -16.76 -10.77
N GLN A 920 -29.22 -16.66 -9.58
CA GLN A 920 -29.39 -17.78 -8.66
C GLN A 920 -30.57 -18.67 -9.02
N SER A 921 -31.19 -18.48 -10.19
CA SER A 921 -32.44 -19.13 -10.61
C SER A 921 -33.60 -18.95 -9.62
N SER A 922 -33.48 -17.98 -8.71
CA SER A 922 -34.56 -17.58 -7.80
C SER A 922 -35.26 -16.36 -8.38
N ASP A 923 -36.59 -16.44 -8.50
CA ASP A 923 -37.41 -15.29 -8.90
C ASP A 923 -37.47 -14.21 -7.80
N THR A 924 -37.02 -14.49 -6.56
CA THR A 924 -37.13 -13.55 -5.43
C THR A 924 -35.93 -13.66 -4.46
N PRO A 925 -35.27 -12.55 -4.08
CA PRO A 925 -34.24 -12.56 -3.04
C PRO A 925 -34.82 -12.89 -1.65
N SER A 926 -34.02 -13.53 -0.79
CA SER A 926 -34.43 -13.79 0.60
C SER A 926 -34.62 -12.48 1.39
N PRO A 927 -35.51 -12.44 2.40
CA PRO A 927 -35.73 -11.23 3.21
C PRO A 927 -34.45 -10.68 3.86
N GLN A 928 -33.56 -11.56 4.35
CA GLN A 928 -32.25 -11.19 4.90
C GLN A 928 -31.36 -10.51 3.86
N LYS A 929 -31.37 -10.97 2.60
CA LYS A 929 -30.60 -10.34 1.52
C LYS A 929 -31.16 -8.97 1.15
N ILE A 930 -32.48 -8.81 1.21
CA ILE A 930 -33.15 -7.51 1.02
C ILE A 930 -32.77 -6.56 2.15
N ARG A 931 -32.80 -7.01 3.42
CA ARG A 931 -32.33 -6.24 4.58
C ARG A 931 -30.88 -5.77 4.41
N LEU A 932 -29.96 -6.66 4.02
CA LEU A 932 -28.56 -6.31 3.76
C LEU A 932 -28.43 -5.15 2.75
N TYR A 933 -29.11 -5.26 1.60
CA TYR A 933 -29.00 -4.25 0.54
C TYR A 933 -29.67 -2.93 0.93
N THR A 934 -30.85 -3.00 1.57
CA THR A 934 -31.65 -1.82 1.93
C THR A 934 -31.06 -1.09 3.14
N HIS A 935 -30.77 -1.80 4.23
CA HIS A 935 -30.38 -1.19 5.50
C HIS A 935 -28.87 -0.92 5.60
N HIS A 936 -28.03 -1.70 4.92
CA HIS A 936 -26.58 -1.58 5.08
C HIS A 936 -25.86 -1.09 3.83
N PHE A 937 -26.20 -1.58 2.63
CA PHE A 937 -25.49 -1.15 1.41
C PHE A 937 -25.99 0.19 0.87
N TYR A 938 -27.30 0.41 0.79
CA TYR A 938 -27.86 1.64 0.23
C TYR A 938 -27.34 2.93 0.91
N PRO A 939 -27.27 3.02 2.26
CA PRO A 939 -26.74 4.20 2.94
C PRO A 939 -25.27 4.50 2.60
N CYS A 940 -24.50 3.50 2.14
CA CYS A 940 -23.12 3.70 1.72
C CYS A 940 -22.99 4.48 0.39
N PHE A 941 -24.08 4.66 -0.35
CA PHE A 941 -24.11 5.40 -1.62
C PHE A 941 -24.99 6.65 -1.58
N ASP A 942 -25.86 6.77 -0.58
CA ASP A 942 -26.73 7.92 -0.39
C ASP A 942 -26.49 8.58 0.99
N PRO A 943 -25.83 9.75 1.05
CA PRO A 943 -25.51 10.43 2.30
C PRO A 943 -26.75 11.01 3.01
N TYR A 944 -27.91 11.01 2.35
CA TYR A 944 -29.18 11.51 2.88
C TYR A 944 -30.02 10.42 3.56
N VAL A 945 -29.49 9.20 3.64
CA VAL A 945 -30.14 8.05 4.28
C VAL A 945 -29.28 7.52 5.41
N LYS A 946 -29.92 7.25 6.56
CA LYS A 946 -29.30 6.56 7.70
C LYS A 946 -30.18 5.41 8.15
N PHE A 947 -29.57 4.32 8.57
CA PHE A 947 -30.28 3.20 9.18
C PHE A 947 -30.29 3.36 10.71
N ASP A 948 -31.48 3.33 11.31
CA ASP A 948 -31.65 3.25 12.76
C ASP A 948 -31.87 1.78 13.15
N ALA A 949 -30.85 1.17 13.76
CA ALA A 949 -30.91 -0.23 14.19
C ALA A 949 -31.91 -0.47 15.33
N ASN A 950 -32.23 0.54 16.16
CA ASN A 950 -33.18 0.38 17.28
C ASN A 950 -34.62 0.33 16.79
N GLN A 951 -34.94 1.15 15.78
CA GLN A 951 -36.27 1.21 15.17
C GLN A 951 -36.40 0.29 13.94
N GLU A 952 -35.29 -0.34 13.53
CA GLU A 952 -35.17 -1.18 12.33
C GLU A 952 -35.70 -0.51 11.06
N MET A 953 -35.45 0.80 10.91
CA MET A 953 -35.99 1.61 9.81
C MET A 953 -34.97 2.57 9.21
N LEU A 954 -35.22 2.96 7.95
CA LEU A 954 -34.45 3.99 7.27
C LEU A 954 -34.98 5.39 7.59
N ILE A 955 -34.09 6.25 8.05
CA ILE A 955 -34.31 7.69 8.15
C ILE A 955 -33.88 8.30 6.81
N VAL A 956 -34.86 8.71 6.01
CA VAL A 956 -34.66 9.24 4.65
C VAL A 956 -34.98 10.73 4.63
N ASN A 957 -34.01 11.55 4.22
CA ASN A 957 -34.24 12.97 3.95
C ASN A 957 -34.83 13.16 2.54
N GLY A 958 -35.61 14.22 2.32
CA GLY A 958 -36.31 14.49 1.06
C GLY A 958 -35.39 14.66 -0.16
N GLU A 959 -34.10 14.95 0.05
CA GLU A 959 -33.08 15.03 -1.01
C GLU A 959 -32.64 13.65 -1.53
N SER A 960 -32.97 12.56 -0.82
CA SER A 960 -32.63 11.19 -1.22
C SER A 960 -33.46 10.72 -2.43
N PRO A 961 -32.84 10.07 -3.43
CA PRO A 961 -33.55 9.36 -4.48
C PRO A 961 -34.48 8.23 -3.97
N LEU A 962 -34.26 7.72 -2.74
CA LEU A 962 -35.13 6.71 -2.11
C LEU A 962 -36.49 7.27 -1.67
N ASN A 963 -36.58 8.58 -1.46
CA ASN A 963 -37.78 9.23 -0.93
C ASN A 963 -39.03 8.91 -1.77
N HIS A 964 -38.96 9.04 -3.09
CA HIS A 964 -40.09 8.76 -3.96
C HIS A 964 -40.50 7.27 -3.97
N PRO A 965 -39.61 6.29 -4.23
CA PRO A 965 -39.96 4.88 -4.14
C PRO A 965 -40.50 4.42 -2.77
N GLN A 966 -39.92 4.93 -1.67
CA GLN A 966 -40.40 4.63 -0.31
C GLN A 966 -41.82 5.16 -0.13
N LYS A 967 -42.06 6.42 -0.47
CA LYS A 967 -43.37 7.04 -0.30
C LYS A 967 -44.44 6.42 -1.19
N LEU A 968 -44.11 6.10 -2.44
CA LEU A 968 -45.01 5.38 -3.34
C LEU A 968 -45.39 4.02 -2.75
N THR A 969 -44.41 3.27 -2.25
CA THR A 969 -44.64 1.98 -1.60
C THR A 969 -45.56 2.09 -0.39
N GLU A 970 -45.33 3.06 0.50
CA GLU A 970 -46.22 3.33 1.64
C GLU A 970 -47.66 3.62 1.18
N LEU A 971 -47.83 4.51 0.19
CA LEU A 971 -49.13 4.99 -0.26
C LEU A 971 -49.95 3.89 -0.94
N TYR A 972 -49.38 3.17 -1.91
CA TYR A 972 -50.15 2.11 -2.56
C TYR A 972 -50.39 0.92 -1.63
N ARG A 973 -49.50 0.71 -0.64
CA ARG A 973 -49.73 -0.26 0.42
C ARG A 973 -50.90 0.13 1.35
N LYS A 974 -51.42 1.36 1.36
CA LYS A 974 -52.63 1.61 2.16
C LYS A 974 -53.86 0.90 1.58
N PHE A 975 -53.99 0.83 0.26
CA PHE A 975 -55.17 0.29 -0.41
C PHE A 975 -54.95 -1.04 -1.16
N TYR A 976 -53.72 -1.39 -1.52
CA TYR A 976 -53.41 -2.59 -2.31
C TYR A 976 -52.38 -3.50 -1.63
N ARG A 977 -52.64 -4.80 -1.61
CA ARG A 977 -51.70 -5.88 -1.24
C ARG A 977 -51.70 -6.96 -2.32
N ALA A 978 -50.57 -7.58 -2.59
CA ALA A 978 -50.50 -8.77 -3.43
C ALA A 978 -51.27 -9.95 -2.78
N LYS A 979 -51.87 -10.83 -3.59
CA LYS A 979 -52.72 -11.92 -3.09
C LYS A 979 -51.91 -12.97 -2.31
N GLN A 980 -50.73 -13.31 -2.80
CA GLN A 980 -49.79 -14.21 -2.11
C GLN A 980 -49.07 -13.45 -1.00
N ARG A 981 -49.06 -14.03 0.21
CA ARG A 981 -48.40 -13.44 1.39
C ARG A 981 -46.90 -13.73 1.43
N TYR A 982 -46.51 -14.95 1.03
CA TYR A 982 -45.11 -15.34 0.87
C TYR A 982 -44.75 -15.36 -0.61
N ASN A 983 -43.57 -14.82 -0.93
CA ASN A 983 -42.99 -14.80 -2.28
C ASN A 983 -43.97 -14.40 -3.41
N PRO A 984 -44.70 -13.25 -3.30
CA PRO A 984 -45.54 -12.80 -4.39
C PRO A 984 -44.73 -12.53 -5.65
N LYS A 985 -45.33 -12.72 -6.83
CA LYS A 985 -44.70 -12.39 -8.11
C LYS A 985 -44.44 -10.88 -8.23
N ALA A 986 -43.32 -10.50 -8.86
CA ALA A 986 -42.93 -9.09 -9.03
C ALA A 986 -44.03 -8.23 -9.68
N ASN A 987 -44.66 -8.74 -10.73
CA ASN A 987 -45.77 -8.08 -11.45
C ASN A 987 -47.04 -7.92 -10.61
N ALA A 988 -47.23 -8.74 -9.58
CA ALA A 988 -48.33 -8.61 -8.64
C ALA A 988 -48.08 -7.45 -7.68
N VAL A 989 -46.86 -7.40 -7.12
CA VAL A 989 -46.44 -6.34 -6.18
C VAL A 989 -46.48 -4.96 -6.83
N LEU A 990 -45.99 -4.86 -8.07
CA LEU A 990 -45.84 -3.60 -8.79
C LEU A 990 -47.10 -3.13 -9.51
N LYS A 991 -48.22 -3.84 -9.39
CA LYS A 991 -49.40 -3.60 -10.22
C LYS A 991 -49.93 -2.15 -10.16
N PRO A 992 -50.02 -1.49 -8.99
CA PRO A 992 -50.44 -0.08 -8.91
C PRO A 992 -49.45 0.88 -9.60
N ILE A 993 -48.14 0.63 -9.48
CA ILE A 993 -47.10 1.45 -10.13
C ILE A 993 -47.17 1.28 -11.64
N ASP A 994 -47.30 0.05 -12.13
CA ASP A 994 -47.36 -0.25 -13.56
C ASP A 994 -48.57 0.43 -14.23
N VAL A 995 -49.75 0.38 -13.60
CA VAL A 995 -50.97 1.03 -14.12
C VAL A 995 -50.83 2.55 -14.14
N ALA A 996 -50.35 3.16 -13.06
CA ALA A 996 -50.19 4.61 -13.00
C ALA A 996 -49.13 5.11 -14.01
N ALA A 997 -47.99 4.43 -14.12
CA ALA A 997 -46.95 4.76 -15.09
C ALA A 997 -47.43 4.58 -16.54
N GLU A 998 -48.19 3.53 -16.83
CA GLU A 998 -48.76 3.30 -18.17
C GLU A 998 -49.71 4.44 -18.58
N VAL A 999 -50.54 4.92 -17.65
CA VAL A 999 -51.43 6.06 -17.87
C VAL A 999 -50.64 7.34 -18.14
N LEU A 1000 -49.62 7.64 -17.34
CA LEU A 1000 -48.77 8.82 -17.51
C LEU A 1000 -48.04 8.83 -18.86
N LEU A 1001 -47.55 7.67 -19.30
CA LEU A 1001 -46.83 7.53 -20.56
C LEU A 1001 -47.74 7.62 -21.80
N LYS A 1002 -49.02 7.23 -21.68
CA LYS A 1002 -49.98 7.21 -22.79
C LYS A 1002 -50.93 8.40 -22.85
N ALA A 1003 -51.05 9.18 -21.77
CA ALA A 1003 -51.95 10.33 -21.71
C ALA A 1003 -51.63 11.38 -22.79
N ASP A 1004 -52.66 11.97 -23.40
CA ASP A 1004 -52.49 13.06 -24.36
C ASP A 1004 -52.07 14.37 -23.65
N THR A 1005 -50.89 14.88 -24.02
CA THR A 1005 -50.31 16.14 -23.50
C THR A 1005 -51.18 17.38 -23.70
N SER A 1006 -52.08 17.36 -24.68
CA SER A 1006 -52.95 18.50 -25.00
C SER A 1006 -54.21 18.55 -24.13
N VAL A 1007 -54.57 17.43 -23.48
CA VAL A 1007 -55.84 17.26 -22.75
C VAL A 1007 -55.64 17.03 -21.26
N PHE A 1008 -54.57 16.34 -20.87
CA PHE A 1008 -54.37 15.89 -19.49
C PHE A 1008 -53.16 16.59 -18.86
N GLN A 1009 -53.41 17.63 -18.06
CA GLN A 1009 -52.40 18.40 -17.30
C GLN A 1009 -52.90 18.68 -15.87
N GLY A 1010 -51.97 18.77 -14.91
CA GLY A 1010 -52.27 19.10 -13.51
C GLY A 1010 -53.33 18.18 -12.89
N GLU A 1011 -54.32 18.77 -12.24
CA GLU A 1011 -55.40 18.04 -11.53
C GLU A 1011 -56.18 17.07 -12.44
N VAL A 1012 -56.28 17.34 -13.75
CA VAL A 1012 -56.95 16.43 -14.69
C VAL A 1012 -56.15 15.15 -14.86
N LEU A 1013 -54.82 15.23 -14.89
CA LEU A 1013 -53.95 14.06 -14.99
C LEU A 1013 -53.99 13.22 -13.70
N VAL A 1014 -54.02 13.88 -12.54
CA VAL A 1014 -54.25 13.23 -11.23
C VAL A 1014 -55.54 12.41 -11.24
N MET A 1015 -56.64 13.02 -11.69
CA MET A 1015 -57.95 12.37 -11.74
C MET A 1015 -57.99 11.16 -12.68
N VAL A 1016 -57.28 11.21 -13.81
CA VAL A 1016 -57.23 10.09 -14.76
C VAL A 1016 -56.42 8.93 -14.18
N VAL A 1017 -55.28 9.20 -13.54
CA VAL A 1017 -54.50 8.17 -12.84
C VAL A 1017 -55.35 7.54 -11.72
N ALA A 1018 -56.00 8.38 -10.89
CA ALA A 1018 -56.88 7.90 -9.82
C ALA A 1018 -58.03 7.03 -10.35
N ALA A 1019 -58.65 7.42 -11.47
CA ALA A 1019 -59.74 6.66 -12.09
C ALA A 1019 -59.29 5.27 -12.58
N GLU A 1020 -58.11 5.15 -13.19
CA GLU A 1020 -57.58 3.85 -13.63
C GLU A 1020 -57.14 2.95 -12.47
N ILE A 1021 -56.60 3.52 -11.40
CA ILE A 1021 -56.31 2.78 -10.16
C ILE A 1021 -57.62 2.34 -9.48
N PHE A 1022 -58.66 3.17 -9.49
CA PHE A 1022 -59.98 2.78 -8.98
C PHE A 1022 -60.56 1.59 -9.77
N LYS A 1023 -60.47 1.61 -11.11
CA LYS A 1023 -60.84 0.46 -11.95
C LYS A 1023 -60.01 -0.79 -11.67
N LEU A 1024 -58.73 -0.64 -11.34
CA LEU A 1024 -57.91 -1.76 -10.86
C LEU A 1024 -58.48 -2.33 -9.56
N MET A 1025 -58.77 -1.49 -8.57
CA MET A 1025 -59.29 -1.92 -7.26
C MET A 1025 -60.69 -2.54 -7.34
N ASP A 1026 -61.57 -2.04 -8.20
CA ASP A 1026 -62.87 -2.67 -8.48
C ASP A 1026 -62.68 -4.09 -9.05
N ARG A 1027 -61.69 -4.30 -9.93
CA ARG A 1027 -61.36 -5.65 -10.43
C ARG A 1027 -60.77 -6.53 -9.33
N VAL A 1028 -59.91 -6.00 -8.46
CA VAL A 1028 -59.34 -6.72 -7.31
C VAL A 1028 -60.44 -7.21 -6.37
N ARG A 1029 -61.38 -6.32 -5.97
CA ARG A 1029 -62.53 -6.68 -5.11
C ARG A 1029 -63.43 -7.73 -5.73
N ASN A 1030 -63.65 -7.64 -7.04
CA ASN A 1030 -64.44 -8.63 -7.79
C ASN A 1030 -63.66 -9.92 -8.11
N SER A 1031 -62.45 -10.10 -7.56
CA SER A 1031 -61.57 -11.25 -7.84
C SER A 1031 -61.26 -11.45 -9.34
N ARG A 1032 -61.33 -10.37 -10.12
CA ARG A 1032 -61.02 -10.32 -11.57
C ARG A 1032 -59.61 -9.82 -11.87
N ALA A 1033 -58.88 -9.37 -10.85
CA ALA A 1033 -57.48 -8.99 -10.91
C ALA A 1033 -56.75 -9.46 -9.65
N GLU A 1034 -55.42 -9.56 -9.73
CA GLU A 1034 -54.58 -9.99 -8.63
C GLU A 1034 -54.47 -8.92 -7.53
N GLY A 1035 -54.56 -9.35 -6.27
CA GLY A 1035 -54.39 -8.52 -5.08
C GLY A 1035 -55.53 -8.67 -4.07
N PHE A 1036 -55.44 -7.93 -2.96
CA PHE A 1036 -56.53 -7.70 -2.00
C PHE A 1036 -56.40 -6.30 -1.37
N THR A 1037 -57.46 -5.85 -0.71
CA THR A 1037 -57.53 -4.54 -0.04
C THR A 1037 -57.64 -4.73 1.48
N GLN A 1038 -56.97 -3.87 2.25
CA GLN A 1038 -57.11 -3.82 3.71
C GLN A 1038 -58.23 -2.86 4.16
N ILE A 1039 -58.63 -1.93 3.30
CA ILE A 1039 -59.62 -0.90 3.63
C ILE A 1039 -61.03 -1.43 3.30
N ARG A 1040 -61.90 -1.49 4.31
CA ARG A 1040 -63.30 -1.91 4.12
C ARG A 1040 -64.20 -0.78 3.62
N ASP A 1041 -63.94 0.46 4.05
CA ASP A 1041 -64.67 1.64 3.63
C ASP A 1041 -64.26 2.10 2.22
N ARG A 1042 -65.23 2.23 1.31
CA ARG A 1042 -64.99 2.66 -0.07
C ARG A 1042 -64.53 4.10 -0.15
N GLU A 1043 -64.98 4.98 0.75
CA GLU A 1043 -64.61 6.39 0.69
C GLU A 1043 -63.17 6.60 1.20
N ALA A 1044 -62.79 5.94 2.30
CA ALA A 1044 -61.40 5.88 2.74
C ALA A 1044 -60.45 5.26 1.68
N GLU A 1045 -60.88 4.22 0.95
CA GLU A 1045 -60.09 3.63 -0.14
C GLU A 1045 -59.92 4.61 -1.30
N ARG A 1046 -60.98 5.34 -1.70
CA ARG A 1046 -60.90 6.39 -2.73
C ARG A 1046 -59.93 7.49 -2.34
N GLN A 1047 -59.97 7.93 -1.08
CA GLN A 1047 -59.07 8.96 -0.60
C GLN A 1047 -57.60 8.51 -0.63
N ALA A 1048 -57.32 7.26 -0.24
CA ALA A 1048 -55.97 6.68 -0.33
C ALA A 1048 -55.48 6.54 -1.78
N ILE A 1049 -56.37 6.18 -2.72
CA ILE A 1049 -56.06 6.13 -4.15
C ILE A 1049 -55.76 7.54 -4.69
N LEU A 1050 -56.55 8.55 -4.30
CA LEU A 1050 -56.34 9.93 -4.71
C LEU A 1050 -55.02 10.49 -4.15
N GLU A 1051 -54.67 10.17 -2.90
CA GLU A 1051 -53.39 10.54 -2.29
C GLU A 1051 -52.21 9.94 -3.07
N PHE A 1052 -52.27 8.65 -3.42
CA PHE A 1052 -51.26 8.00 -4.26
C PHE A 1052 -51.16 8.61 -5.66
N ALA A 1053 -52.30 8.82 -6.33
CA ALA A 1053 -52.33 9.39 -7.66
C ALA A 1053 -51.77 10.82 -7.66
N ARG A 1054 -52.17 11.65 -6.69
CA ARG A 1054 -51.66 13.02 -6.54
C ARG A 1054 -50.15 13.01 -6.37
N TYR A 1055 -49.61 12.21 -5.46
CA TYR A 1055 -48.17 12.13 -5.22
C TYR A 1055 -47.39 11.65 -6.46
N PHE A 1056 -47.89 10.63 -7.17
CA PHE A 1056 -47.20 10.12 -8.38
C PHE A 1056 -47.23 11.15 -9.52
N VAL A 1057 -48.31 11.92 -9.67
CA VAL A 1057 -48.38 12.95 -10.71
C VAL A 1057 -47.62 14.21 -10.31
N GLU A 1058 -47.94 14.83 -9.17
CA GLU A 1058 -47.39 16.13 -8.78
C GLU A 1058 -45.93 16.03 -8.32
N ASP A 1059 -45.63 15.17 -7.35
CA ASP A 1059 -44.29 15.14 -6.72
C ASP A 1059 -43.29 14.32 -7.54
N VAL A 1060 -43.71 13.21 -8.15
CA VAL A 1060 -42.81 12.34 -8.91
C VAL A 1060 -42.71 12.78 -10.37
N PHE A 1061 -43.82 12.84 -11.09
CA PHE A 1061 -43.78 13.12 -12.53
C PHE A 1061 -43.55 14.60 -12.85
N GLU A 1062 -44.34 15.51 -12.29
CA GLU A 1062 -44.24 16.95 -12.59
C GLU A 1062 -43.04 17.61 -11.92
N GLN A 1063 -42.79 17.36 -10.63
CA GLN A 1063 -41.63 17.94 -9.93
C GLN A 1063 -40.32 17.20 -10.24
N ALA A 1064 -40.17 15.93 -9.85
CA ALA A 1064 -38.88 15.23 -9.98
C ALA A 1064 -38.47 14.95 -11.43
N PHE A 1065 -39.42 14.63 -12.31
CA PHE A 1065 -39.15 14.39 -13.74
C PHE A 1065 -39.47 15.58 -14.65
N ALA A 1066 -39.85 16.74 -14.11
CA ALA A 1066 -40.18 17.96 -14.86
C ALA A 1066 -41.29 17.75 -15.93
N GLY A 1067 -42.20 16.80 -15.71
CA GLY A 1067 -43.25 16.41 -16.66
C GLY A 1067 -42.74 15.71 -17.93
N ASP A 1068 -41.48 15.30 -17.97
CA ASP A 1068 -40.86 14.68 -19.14
C ASP A 1068 -41.10 13.16 -19.16
N ARG A 1069 -41.98 12.71 -20.05
CA ARG A 1069 -42.29 11.28 -20.25
C ARG A 1069 -41.08 10.47 -20.66
N ALA A 1070 -40.13 11.04 -21.40
CA ALA A 1070 -38.93 10.32 -21.80
C ALA A 1070 -38.03 10.03 -20.60
N ARG A 1071 -37.95 10.96 -19.64
CA ARG A 1071 -37.22 10.78 -18.37
C ARG A 1071 -37.86 9.76 -17.46
N LEU A 1072 -39.19 9.74 -17.37
CA LEU A 1072 -39.92 8.70 -16.64
C LEU A 1072 -39.70 7.33 -17.31
N SER A 1073 -39.81 7.24 -18.64
CA SER A 1073 -39.70 5.98 -19.38
C SER A 1073 -38.32 5.31 -19.29
N GLY A 1074 -38.28 3.99 -19.54
CA GLY A 1074 -37.03 3.25 -19.67
C GLY A 1074 -36.32 3.00 -18.33
N ARG A 1075 -35.10 3.51 -18.18
CA ARG A 1075 -34.21 3.13 -17.06
C ARG A 1075 -34.69 3.65 -15.70
N GLN A 1076 -35.19 4.88 -15.63
CA GLN A 1076 -35.60 5.48 -14.35
C GLN A 1076 -36.85 4.83 -13.77
N LEU A 1077 -37.88 4.56 -14.58
CA LEU A 1077 -39.04 3.78 -14.13
C LEU A 1077 -38.64 2.37 -13.71
N ASN A 1078 -37.68 1.72 -14.38
CA ASN A 1078 -37.19 0.40 -13.95
C ASN A 1078 -36.51 0.48 -12.57
N LEU A 1079 -35.73 1.52 -12.28
CA LEU A 1079 -35.14 1.72 -10.95
C LEU A 1079 -36.20 1.93 -9.87
N ILE A 1080 -37.23 2.75 -10.16
CA ILE A 1080 -38.36 2.95 -9.24
C ILE A 1080 -39.08 1.62 -8.99
N ARG A 1081 -39.34 0.85 -10.05
CA ARG A 1081 -40.01 -0.46 -9.95
C ARG A 1081 -39.19 -1.47 -9.15
N ASP A 1082 -37.91 -1.66 -9.49
CA ASP A 1082 -37.02 -2.57 -8.76
C ASP A 1082 -36.95 -2.18 -7.27
N THR A 1083 -36.88 -0.88 -6.97
CA THR A 1083 -36.85 -0.37 -5.58
C THR A 1083 -38.17 -0.61 -4.85
N CYS A 1084 -39.32 -0.22 -5.44
CA CYS A 1084 -40.63 -0.40 -4.83
C CYS A 1084 -40.95 -1.88 -4.57
N GLU A 1085 -40.54 -2.78 -5.49
CA GLU A 1085 -40.71 -4.22 -5.30
C GLU A 1085 -40.00 -4.69 -4.02
N LEU A 1086 -38.73 -4.31 -3.85
CA LEU A 1086 -37.91 -4.79 -2.74
C LEU A 1086 -38.32 -4.15 -1.41
N LEU A 1087 -38.70 -2.86 -1.41
CA LEU A 1087 -39.27 -2.20 -0.23
C LEU A 1087 -40.60 -2.83 0.18
N TYR A 1088 -41.48 -3.14 -0.77
CA TYR A 1088 -42.74 -3.84 -0.47
C TYR A 1088 -42.48 -5.19 0.18
N ARG A 1089 -41.51 -5.97 -0.33
CA ARG A 1089 -41.16 -7.29 0.21
C ARG A 1089 -40.59 -7.20 1.62
N LEU A 1090 -39.72 -6.23 1.87
CA LEU A 1090 -39.16 -5.97 3.20
C LEU A 1090 -40.26 -5.68 4.22
N GLU A 1091 -41.22 -4.84 3.82
CA GLU A 1091 -42.36 -4.50 4.66
C GLU A 1091 -43.35 -5.67 4.84
N GLN A 1092 -43.57 -6.47 3.80
CA GLN A 1092 -44.38 -7.69 3.90
C GLN A 1092 -43.75 -8.69 4.86
N ASP A 1093 -42.42 -8.79 4.90
CA ASP A 1093 -41.68 -9.60 5.88
C ASP A 1093 -41.86 -9.07 7.31
N ASN A 1094 -41.87 -7.74 7.52
CA ASN A 1094 -42.22 -7.13 8.82
C ASN A 1094 -43.64 -7.51 9.25
N ASP A 1095 -44.64 -7.35 8.37
CA ASP A 1095 -46.03 -7.73 8.64
C ASP A 1095 -46.12 -9.22 9.04
N ASN A 1096 -45.41 -10.09 8.32
CA ASN A 1096 -45.40 -11.53 8.58
C ASN A 1096 -44.74 -11.89 9.94
N ARG A 1097 -43.65 -11.20 10.31
CA ARG A 1097 -42.99 -11.36 11.62
C ARG A 1097 -43.91 -10.94 12.77
N ASP A 1098 -44.62 -9.82 12.63
CA ASP A 1098 -45.57 -9.32 13.63
C ASP A 1098 -46.75 -10.27 13.84
N LEU A 1099 -47.28 -10.86 12.78
CA LEU A 1099 -48.37 -11.84 12.87
C LEU A 1099 -47.92 -13.14 13.53
N LYS A 1100 -46.70 -13.61 13.20
CA LYS A 1100 -46.09 -14.77 13.85
C LYS A 1100 -45.85 -14.53 15.34
N ALA A 1101 -45.43 -13.32 15.72
CA ALA A 1101 -45.27 -12.91 17.12
C ALA A 1101 -46.62 -12.85 17.88
N LYS A 1102 -47.72 -12.57 17.18
CA LYS A 1102 -49.10 -12.57 17.72
C LYS A 1102 -49.73 -13.96 17.81
N GLY A 1103 -49.03 -15.02 17.39
CA GLY A 1103 -49.49 -16.41 17.52
C GLY A 1103 -50.59 -16.82 16.54
N GLU A 1104 -50.80 -16.07 15.45
CA GLU A 1104 -51.71 -16.47 14.39
C GLU A 1104 -51.09 -17.63 13.59
N VAL A 1105 -51.81 -18.76 13.47
CA VAL A 1105 -51.37 -19.91 12.65
C VAL A 1105 -51.46 -19.51 11.19
N ILE A 1106 -50.31 -19.47 10.52
CA ILE A 1106 -50.21 -19.15 9.11
C ILE A 1106 -49.95 -20.46 8.38
N GLU A 1107 -50.91 -20.92 7.57
CA GLU A 1107 -50.69 -22.07 6.66
C GLU A 1107 -49.60 -21.70 5.65
N GLU A 1108 -48.41 -22.28 5.81
CA GLU A 1108 -47.39 -22.32 4.76
C GLU A 1108 -47.95 -23.19 3.62
N SER A 1109 -48.31 -22.57 2.49
CA SER A 1109 -48.61 -23.36 1.30
C SER A 1109 -47.31 -24.01 0.83
N GLU A 1110 -47.17 -25.32 1.06
CA GLU A 1110 -46.13 -26.17 0.51
C GLU A 1110 -46.02 -25.96 -1.01
N THR A 1111 -44.97 -25.25 -1.43
CA THR A 1111 -44.34 -25.44 -2.74
C THR A 1111 -42.84 -25.19 -2.56
N GLU A 1112 -42.16 -26.18 -1.98
CA GLU A 1112 -40.74 -26.39 -2.21
C GLU A 1112 -40.55 -27.09 -3.57
N ASN A 1113 -39.95 -26.37 -4.51
CA ASN A 1113 -39.03 -26.88 -5.52
C ASN A 1113 -38.29 -25.71 -6.17
#